data_AF-A0A5Q0GYS5-F1
#
_entry.id   AF-A0A5Q0GYS5-F1
#
_cell.length_a   1.000
_cell.length_b   1.000
_cell.length_c   1.000
_cell.angle_alpha   90.00
_cell.angle_beta   90.00
_cell.angle_gamma   90.00
#
_symmetry.space_group_name_H-M   'P 1'
#
loop_
_entity.id
_entity.type
_entity.pdbx_description
1 polymer ?
#
loop_
_entity_poly.entity_id
_entity_poly.type
_entity_poly.pdbx_seq_one_letter_code
_entity_poly.pdbx_strand_id
1 'polypeptide(L)'
;MRSTWSASEPVAHPAVHRTILVLDVEAFGDHRRTNAHQVAVRAGLYRVLGSALARAGVPRTDWQHEDRGDGVFVLVAPGVVKSLFVEALPGLLVGALHEHNRAHPAEERIRLRVALHAGEVHYDDHGATAASVNLAFRLLDAPQLKAALAWSPGVLALITSSWFFDEVVRHCPAAGPGGYRRVAVRVKETQAVAWIALPDQPRVPDHVGPPPTAVDEDCVARGLAEAIRRQWTDEAAARMLHEPEPLRLRWATTARPVAGRPAAVLGGAVGGRPLRLRFRGRLDRVVDAFVSLPHRQLVVLGEPGAGKTALAILLTLGLLEHRRVHGGPVPVLLSAASWHPHRENVDAWLARRLVEEYPALSRVDCAGRRLVERLVADGAVLPVLDGVDELSPALRPAAIAALDRAAAGGRPFVVTCRGAEYEDAVASGGRVLSSAAVVELEPVGLAEAVAHLAEARPGDDRWHRVHDHLRDRPDHPLAAALSTPLMVWLARTACAGPGADPVELLDARRFPDRAAVEEHLLEALVPAVYEHHPPAPSDRAGGPAARHDPADARRWLGFLAAHLDRRGTRDLAWWELHREVPRAVTNSVYGFVVGLVTGAGIGLGGLAAGLLPTPSAALRVGFLACLLPGVVSGLVTARAWRTQDTPGLADARVRGRFGRLLGAFRDRLAFGSLMGAVIALVTAPLVGFGGGAVLGAGSGLCALLSAGVADWLKAPADELRAPSPAAVLRSDRAMSAVRGPTQGAVIAVGVGPLVGCSYGAGAGLVAGAVAFAGAFFLGGMDTAWGLFAITRGWLGLSGRLPPHLMRFLADARDRGVLRQVGSVYQFRHARLQEHLAGPPPGGPGPREPAGDGVRPLSAEVLTPSGRRPLRFRRWPCPSGSRTGTTSPGS
;
A
#
# COMPACT_ATOMS: atom_id res chain seq x y z
N MET A 1 -29.96 -22.41 51.91
CA MET A 1 -29.98 -20.96 51.68
C MET A 1 -29.11 -20.66 50.48
N ARG A 2 -29.71 -20.27 49.35
CA ARG A 2 -29.01 -19.89 48.11
C ARG A 2 -28.65 -18.40 48.24
N SER A 3 -27.36 -18.06 48.24
CA SER A 3 -26.93 -16.67 48.06
C SER A 3 -26.94 -16.34 46.57
N THR A 4 -27.80 -15.39 46.22
CA THR A 4 -27.90 -14.79 44.89
C THR A 4 -26.66 -13.94 44.64
N TRP A 5 -25.77 -14.40 43.75
CA TRP A 5 -24.78 -13.54 43.11
C TRP A 5 -25.53 -12.66 42.11
N SER A 6 -25.81 -11.41 42.46
CA SER A 6 -26.19 -10.42 41.45
C SER A 6 -24.95 -10.10 40.63
N ALA A 7 -24.89 -10.57 39.38
CA ALA A 7 -23.94 -10.06 38.42
C ALA A 7 -24.32 -8.61 38.10
N SER A 8 -23.69 -7.65 38.78
CA SER A 8 -23.65 -6.26 38.32
C SER A 8 -22.89 -6.26 36.99
N GLU A 9 -23.53 -5.76 35.94
CA GLU A 9 -22.82 -5.48 34.68
C GLU A 9 -21.64 -4.53 34.98
N PRO A 10 -20.42 -4.82 34.49
CA PRO A 10 -19.29 -3.93 34.71
C PRO A 10 -19.60 -2.59 34.04
N VAL A 11 -19.81 -1.55 34.84
CA VAL A 11 -20.05 -0.19 34.35
C VAL A 11 -18.71 0.34 33.84
N ALA A 12 -18.44 0.17 32.55
CA ALA A 12 -17.25 0.72 31.92
C ALA A 12 -17.28 2.25 31.99
N HIS A 13 -16.41 2.83 32.81
CA HIS A 13 -16.24 4.28 32.84
C HIS A 13 -15.62 4.78 31.52
N PRO A 14 -15.94 6.01 31.09
CA PRO A 14 -15.40 6.56 29.84
C PRO A 14 -13.87 6.53 29.85
N ALA A 15 -13.28 6.18 28.71
CA ALA A 15 -11.84 6.12 28.56
C ALA A 15 -11.24 7.51 28.77
N VAL A 16 -10.20 7.59 29.61
CA VAL A 16 -9.48 8.84 29.88
C VAL A 16 -8.03 8.71 29.48
N HIS A 17 -7.53 9.70 28.75
CA HIS A 17 -6.13 9.77 28.34
C HIS A 17 -5.20 9.96 29.54
N ARG A 18 -4.32 9.00 29.82
CA ARG A 18 -3.41 9.04 30.98
C ARG A 18 -1.97 8.79 30.58
N THR A 19 -1.05 9.35 31.37
CA THR A 19 0.37 8.96 31.31
C THR A 19 0.54 7.67 32.09
N ILE A 20 1.20 6.71 31.46
CA ILE A 20 1.37 5.34 31.91
C ILE A 20 2.87 5.15 32.19
N LEU A 21 3.20 4.90 33.45
CA LEU A 21 4.57 4.68 33.92
C LEU A 21 4.64 3.29 34.56
N VAL A 22 5.47 2.42 34.02
CA VAL A 22 5.66 1.06 34.55
C VAL A 22 7.13 0.88 34.93
N LEU A 23 7.40 0.43 36.15
CA LEU A 23 8.75 0.27 36.69
C LEU A 23 8.96 -1.17 37.13
N ASP A 24 10.19 -1.66 36.98
CA ASP A 24 10.58 -3.03 37.35
C ASP A 24 12.03 -3.10 37.81
N VAL A 25 12.28 -3.82 38.92
CA VAL A 25 13.59 -3.93 39.54
C VAL A 25 14.39 -5.06 38.91
N GLU A 26 15.62 -4.76 38.48
CA GLU A 26 16.53 -5.76 37.95
C GLU A 26 16.85 -6.84 38.99
N ALA A 27 16.72 -8.10 38.58
CA ALA A 27 17.04 -9.28 39.40
C ALA A 27 16.36 -9.29 40.78
N PHE A 28 15.10 -8.85 40.88
CA PHE A 28 14.35 -8.86 42.15
C PHE A 28 14.36 -10.24 42.85
N GLY A 29 14.14 -11.31 42.09
CA GLY A 29 14.14 -12.70 42.56
C GLY A 29 15.51 -13.40 42.62
N ASP A 30 16.63 -12.67 42.65
CA ASP A 30 17.96 -13.28 42.79
C ASP A 30 18.06 -14.09 44.09
N HIS A 31 18.58 -15.32 44.01
CA HIS A 31 18.78 -16.25 45.13
C HIS A 31 19.67 -15.68 46.26
N ARG A 32 20.47 -14.64 45.98
CA ARG A 32 21.28 -13.94 46.99
C ARG A 32 20.43 -13.01 47.88
N ARG A 33 19.21 -12.65 47.47
CA ARG A 33 18.28 -11.82 48.24
C ARG A 33 17.41 -12.69 49.14
N THR A 34 17.45 -12.42 50.44
CA THR A 34 16.50 -12.99 51.40
C THR A 34 15.15 -12.28 51.31
N ASN A 35 14.10 -12.85 51.91
CA ASN A 35 12.80 -12.17 52.02
C ASN A 35 12.91 -10.79 52.70
N ALA A 36 13.80 -10.64 53.69
CA ALA A 36 14.05 -9.36 54.34
C ALA A 36 14.66 -8.33 53.37
N HIS A 37 15.63 -8.76 52.54
CA HIS A 37 16.21 -7.91 51.49
C HIS A 37 15.15 -7.51 50.44
N GLN A 38 14.27 -8.42 50.03
CA GLN A 38 13.18 -8.12 49.07
C GLN A 38 12.18 -7.10 49.63
N VAL A 39 11.83 -7.20 50.92
CA VAL A 39 10.98 -6.20 51.59
C VAL A 39 11.67 -4.83 51.65
N ALA A 40 12.97 -4.79 51.98
CA ALA A 40 13.75 -3.56 52.01
C ALA A 40 13.87 -2.90 50.63
N VAL A 41 14.11 -3.69 49.57
CA VAL A 41 14.13 -3.21 48.17
C VAL A 41 12.78 -2.63 47.77
N ARG A 42 11.67 -3.30 48.09
CA ARG A 42 10.31 -2.81 47.78
C ARG A 42 10.01 -1.50 48.52
N ALA A 43 10.34 -1.42 49.81
CA ALA A 43 10.19 -0.19 50.59
C ALA A 43 11.05 0.95 50.04
N GLY A 44 12.28 0.65 49.61
CA GLY A 44 13.19 1.58 48.95
C GLY A 44 12.62 2.11 47.63
N LEU A 45 12.10 1.22 46.77
CA LEU A 45 11.50 1.58 45.48
C LEU A 45 10.34 2.58 45.64
N TYR A 46 9.42 2.33 46.56
CA TYR A 46 8.29 3.23 46.80
C TYR A 46 8.74 4.59 47.36
N ARG A 47 9.76 4.61 48.21
CA ARG A 47 10.34 5.85 48.75
C ARG A 47 11.03 6.67 47.66
N VAL A 48 11.84 6.02 46.82
CA VAL A 48 12.52 6.64 45.67
C VAL A 48 11.50 7.20 44.68
N LEU A 49 10.51 6.40 44.28
CA LEU A 49 9.49 6.80 43.32
C LEU A 49 8.62 7.95 43.85
N GLY A 50 8.16 7.86 45.10
CA GLY A 50 7.35 8.91 45.72
C GLY A 50 8.11 10.24 45.86
N SER A 51 9.37 10.18 46.28
CA SER A 51 10.24 11.36 46.37
C SER A 51 10.51 11.99 45.00
N ALA A 52 10.84 11.16 43.99
CA ALA A 52 11.14 11.65 42.65
C ALA A 52 9.91 12.28 41.97
N LEU A 53 8.72 11.68 42.09
CA LEU A 53 7.48 12.27 41.55
C LEU A 53 7.10 13.58 42.25
N ALA A 54 7.22 13.64 43.59
CA ALA A 54 6.96 14.87 44.34
C ALA A 54 7.90 16.01 43.93
N ARG A 55 9.21 15.70 43.78
CA ARG A 55 10.22 16.67 43.32
C ARG A 55 10.07 17.05 41.85
N ALA A 56 9.49 16.18 41.02
CA ALA A 56 9.15 16.47 39.64
C ALA A 56 7.86 17.34 39.50
N GLY A 57 7.23 17.71 40.60
CA GLY A 57 6.01 18.53 40.59
C GLY A 57 4.73 17.74 40.29
N VAL A 58 4.71 16.43 40.59
CA VAL A 58 3.52 15.56 40.45
C VAL A 58 2.96 15.25 41.85
N PRO A 59 1.90 15.96 42.30
CA PRO A 59 1.28 15.77 43.62
C PRO A 59 0.76 14.34 43.81
N ARG A 60 0.69 13.88 45.07
CA ARG A 60 0.21 12.52 45.38
C ARG A 60 -1.23 12.25 44.94
N THR A 61 -2.06 13.29 44.83
CA THR A 61 -3.45 13.24 44.34
C THR A 61 -3.56 12.94 42.86
N ASP A 62 -2.50 13.21 42.09
CA ASP A 62 -2.55 13.22 40.62
C ASP A 62 -2.01 11.93 40.01
N TRP A 63 -1.65 10.94 40.83
CA TRP A 63 -1.25 9.62 40.37
C TRP A 63 -1.74 8.51 41.28
N GLN A 64 -2.09 7.39 40.67
CA GLN A 64 -2.47 6.15 41.34
C GLN A 64 -1.43 5.09 41.01
N HIS A 65 -1.27 4.09 41.88
CA HIS A 65 -0.38 2.97 41.61
C HIS A 65 -0.98 1.64 42.00
N GLU A 66 -0.52 0.60 41.30
CA GLU A 66 -0.78 -0.80 41.61
C GLU A 66 0.54 -1.51 41.85
N ASP A 67 0.58 -2.31 42.92
CA ASP A 67 1.75 -3.11 43.28
C ASP A 67 1.80 -4.40 42.45
N ARG A 68 2.97 -4.72 41.90
CA ARG A 68 3.19 -5.91 41.08
C ARG A 68 4.16 -6.92 41.70
N GLY A 69 4.57 -6.72 42.95
CA GLY A 69 5.55 -7.54 43.65
C GLY A 69 6.99 -7.07 43.40
N ASP A 70 7.47 -7.23 42.18
CA ASP A 70 8.83 -6.85 41.73
C ASP A 70 8.89 -5.52 40.96
N GLY A 71 7.73 -4.90 40.72
CA GLY A 71 7.57 -3.64 40.01
C GLY A 71 6.38 -2.82 40.48
N VAL A 72 6.27 -1.61 39.93
CA VAL A 72 5.18 -0.66 40.24
C VAL A 72 4.56 -0.17 38.94
N PHE A 73 3.24 -0.22 38.87
CA PHE A 73 2.47 0.34 37.78
C PHE A 73 1.82 1.65 38.25
N VAL A 74 2.03 2.75 37.52
CA VAL A 74 1.56 4.09 37.85
C VAL A 74 0.73 4.68 36.72
N LEU A 75 -0.44 5.22 37.08
CA LEU A 75 -1.31 5.98 36.21
C LEU A 75 -1.43 7.42 36.70
N VAL A 76 -1.09 8.36 35.82
CA VAL A 76 -1.10 9.79 36.12
C VAL A 76 -2.30 10.47 35.48
N ALA A 77 -2.90 11.42 36.18
CA ALA A 77 -4.06 12.18 35.74
C ALA A 77 -3.79 12.94 34.42
N PRO A 78 -4.82 13.11 33.56
CA PRO A 78 -4.71 13.77 32.26
C PRO A 78 -4.17 15.20 32.31
N GLY A 79 -4.42 15.92 33.41
CA GLY A 79 -4.03 17.32 33.59
C GLY A 79 -2.54 17.55 33.89
N VAL A 80 -1.79 16.49 34.18
CA VAL A 80 -0.35 16.59 34.46
C VAL A 80 0.44 16.69 33.16
N VAL A 81 1.35 17.67 33.11
CA VAL A 81 2.20 17.92 31.94
C VAL A 81 3.13 16.74 31.69
N LYS A 82 3.13 16.22 30.46
CA LYS A 82 3.87 14.99 30.10
C LYS A 82 5.39 15.19 30.01
N SER A 83 5.86 16.41 29.76
CA SER A 83 7.30 16.73 29.69
C SER A 83 8.03 16.43 31.00
N LEU A 84 7.35 16.59 32.15
CA LEU A 84 7.91 16.34 33.48
C LEU A 84 8.53 14.95 33.61
N PHE A 85 7.94 13.95 32.94
CA PHE A 85 8.36 12.55 32.97
C PHE A 85 9.64 12.26 32.19
N VAL A 86 10.08 13.20 31.35
CA VAL A 86 11.28 13.04 30.51
C VAL A 86 12.33 14.12 30.75
N GLU A 87 11.92 15.28 31.28
CA GLU A 87 12.84 16.39 31.62
C GLU A 87 13.38 16.29 33.05
N ALA A 88 12.52 15.97 34.03
CA ALA A 88 12.87 16.06 35.45
C ALA A 88 12.93 14.67 36.10
N LEU A 89 11.92 13.83 35.87
CA LEU A 89 11.78 12.55 36.56
C LEU A 89 12.99 11.61 36.39
N PRO A 90 13.59 11.42 35.19
CA PRO A 90 14.70 10.48 35.04
C PRO A 90 15.93 10.84 35.88
N GLY A 91 16.31 12.13 35.88
CA GLY A 91 17.44 12.62 36.69
C GLY A 91 17.16 12.53 38.20
N LEU A 92 15.93 12.83 38.61
CA LEU A 92 15.51 12.71 40.02
C LEU A 92 15.51 11.25 40.49
N LEU A 93 15.08 10.31 39.63
CA LEU A 93 15.16 8.88 39.92
C LEU A 93 16.61 8.40 40.04
N VAL A 94 17.50 8.80 39.12
CA VAL A 94 18.93 8.46 39.20
C VAL A 94 19.55 8.95 40.51
N GLY A 95 19.30 10.22 40.88
CA GLY A 95 19.83 10.79 42.12
C GLY A 95 19.34 10.05 43.37
N ALA A 96 18.03 9.78 43.44
CA ALA A 96 17.42 9.06 44.56
C ALA A 96 17.87 7.58 44.63
N LEU A 97 18.06 6.92 43.49
CA LEU A 97 18.60 5.56 43.42
C LEU A 97 20.07 5.50 43.87
N HIS A 98 20.91 6.47 43.50
CA HIS A 98 22.30 6.53 43.98
C HIS A 98 22.39 6.82 45.47
N GLU A 99 21.52 7.67 46.00
CA GLU A 99 21.44 7.91 47.45
C GLU A 99 21.03 6.65 48.21
N HIS A 100 19.98 5.97 47.74
CA HIS A 100 19.56 4.68 48.29
C HIS A 100 20.70 3.64 48.22
N ASN A 101 21.30 3.44 47.04
CA ASN A 101 22.31 2.40 46.83
C ASN A 101 23.62 2.62 47.61
N ARG A 102 23.94 3.87 48.00
CA ARG A 102 25.10 4.18 48.86
C ARG A 102 24.84 3.84 50.32
N ALA A 103 23.60 3.95 50.77
CA ALA A 103 23.21 3.72 52.16
C ALA A 103 22.85 2.25 52.47
N HIS A 104 22.82 1.37 51.46
CA HIS A 104 22.34 -0.01 51.60
C HIS A 104 23.37 -1.05 51.10
N PRO A 105 23.35 -2.27 51.68
CA PRO A 105 24.22 -3.37 51.25
C PRO A 105 23.90 -3.84 49.83
N ALA A 106 24.81 -4.62 49.22
CA ALA A 106 24.75 -4.99 47.81
C ALA A 106 23.44 -5.69 47.42
N GLU A 107 22.91 -6.51 48.33
CA GLU A 107 21.67 -7.27 48.20
C GLU A 107 20.43 -6.36 48.15
N GLU A 108 20.50 -5.15 48.70
CA GLU A 108 19.41 -4.17 48.80
C GLU A 108 19.52 -3.02 47.79
N ARG A 109 20.56 -3.04 46.94
CA ARG A 109 20.75 -2.04 45.87
C ARG A 109 19.71 -2.21 44.76
N ILE A 110 19.22 -1.10 44.23
CA ILE A 110 18.16 -1.04 43.23
C ILE A 110 18.75 -0.56 41.90
N ARG A 111 18.52 -1.34 40.85
CA ARG A 111 18.68 -0.93 39.45
C ARG A 111 17.33 -1.09 38.78
N LEU A 112 16.92 -0.09 38.02
CA LEU A 112 15.53 0.11 37.65
C LEU A 112 15.36 0.19 36.14
N ARG A 113 14.36 -0.55 35.63
CA ARG A 113 13.84 -0.41 34.27
C ARG A 113 12.54 0.36 34.32
N VAL A 114 12.37 1.31 33.41
CA VAL A 114 11.18 2.17 33.36
C VAL A 114 10.63 2.22 31.94
N ALA A 115 9.33 2.03 31.79
CA ALA A 115 8.60 2.20 30.55
C ALA A 115 7.62 3.37 30.65
N LEU A 116 7.67 4.26 29.65
CA LEU A 116 6.81 5.43 29.51
C LEU A 116 5.96 5.36 28.24
N HIS A 117 4.66 5.52 28.44
CA HIS A 117 3.67 5.63 27.36
C HIS A 117 2.51 6.53 27.81
N ALA A 118 1.61 6.89 26.89
CA ALA A 118 0.35 7.51 27.23
C ALA A 118 -0.74 7.06 26.26
N GLY A 119 -1.98 6.99 26.73
CA GLY A 119 -3.10 6.57 25.93
C GLY A 119 -4.39 6.49 26.75
N GLU A 120 -5.47 6.06 26.09
CA GLU A 120 -6.79 5.93 26.70
C GLU A 120 -6.83 4.72 27.64
N VAL A 121 -7.25 4.93 28.88
CA VAL A 121 -7.36 3.89 29.92
C VAL A 121 -8.81 3.76 30.37
N HIS A 122 -9.32 2.52 30.41
CA HIS A 122 -10.63 2.20 30.96
C HIS A 122 -10.47 1.67 32.39
N TYR A 123 -11.50 1.89 33.21
CA TYR A 123 -11.59 1.37 34.57
C TYR A 123 -12.78 0.41 34.67
N ASP A 124 -12.55 -0.72 35.31
CA ASP A 124 -13.59 -1.65 35.76
C ASP A 124 -13.48 -1.89 37.28
N ASP A 125 -14.34 -2.76 37.80
CA ASP A 125 -14.35 -3.14 39.23
C ASP A 125 -13.06 -3.85 39.70
N HIS A 126 -12.14 -4.14 38.78
CA HIS A 126 -10.90 -4.90 39.00
C HIS A 126 -9.62 -4.13 38.67
N GLY A 127 -9.71 -2.91 38.13
CA GLY A 127 -8.56 -2.02 37.90
C GLY A 127 -8.56 -1.34 36.53
N ALA A 128 -7.38 -0.93 36.09
CA ALA A 128 -7.20 -0.25 34.81
C ALA A 128 -6.87 -1.24 33.66
N THR A 129 -7.64 -1.18 32.58
CA THR A 129 -7.43 -2.02 31.39
C THR A 129 -7.44 -1.22 30.09
N ALA A 130 -6.41 -1.41 29.25
CA ALA A 130 -6.34 -0.82 27.91
C ALA A 130 -5.21 -1.42 27.07
N ALA A 131 -5.34 -1.32 25.74
CA ALA A 131 -4.26 -1.64 24.80
C ALA A 131 -2.98 -0.81 25.06
N SER A 132 -3.13 0.44 25.52
CA SER A 132 -2.01 1.30 25.91
C SER A 132 -1.29 0.80 27.17
N VAL A 133 -2.03 0.27 28.14
CA VAL A 133 -1.43 -0.37 29.33
C VAL A 133 -0.65 -1.61 28.91
N ASN A 134 -1.24 -2.47 28.08
CA ASN A 134 -0.57 -3.65 27.53
C ASN A 134 0.73 -3.30 26.78
N LEU A 135 0.72 -2.24 25.96
CA LEU A 135 1.91 -1.78 25.27
C LEU A 135 3.01 -1.35 26.26
N ALA A 136 2.68 -0.60 27.31
CA ALA A 136 3.67 -0.15 28.28
C ALA A 136 4.37 -1.33 29.00
N PHE A 137 3.60 -2.35 29.41
CA PHE A 137 4.17 -3.59 29.97
C PHE A 137 5.05 -4.33 28.95
N ARG A 138 4.63 -4.40 27.67
CA ARG A 138 5.41 -5.04 26.61
C ARG A 138 6.72 -4.31 26.29
N LEU A 139 6.74 -2.99 26.45
CA LEU A 139 7.95 -2.19 26.34
C LEU A 139 8.90 -2.44 27.51
N LEU A 140 8.38 -2.51 28.74
CA LEU A 140 9.17 -2.83 29.92
C LEU A 140 9.82 -4.23 29.82
N ASP A 141 9.09 -5.18 29.23
CA ASP A 141 9.56 -6.55 29.02
C ASP A 141 10.55 -6.72 27.85
N ALA A 142 10.84 -5.67 27.09
CA ALA A 142 11.68 -5.73 25.90
C ALA A 142 13.09 -6.28 26.21
N PRO A 143 13.56 -7.34 25.52
CA PRO A 143 14.92 -7.86 25.69
C PRO A 143 15.99 -6.80 25.48
N GLN A 144 15.74 -5.84 24.59
CA GLN A 144 16.63 -4.72 24.29
C GLN A 144 16.80 -3.79 25.50
N LEU A 145 15.73 -3.56 26.28
CA LEU A 145 15.79 -2.76 27.51
C LEU A 145 16.52 -3.54 28.63
N LYS A 146 16.20 -4.82 28.78
CA LYS A 146 16.85 -5.71 29.75
C LYS A 146 18.36 -5.77 29.50
N ALA A 147 18.77 -5.93 28.23
CA ALA A 147 20.18 -5.91 27.83
C ALA A 147 20.82 -4.53 28.03
N ALA A 148 20.12 -3.43 27.71
CA ALA A 148 20.66 -2.08 27.86
C ALA A 148 21.01 -1.75 29.32
N LEU A 149 20.18 -2.15 30.28
CA LEU A 149 20.51 -1.99 31.70
C LEU A 149 21.62 -2.94 32.12
N ALA A 150 21.53 -4.23 31.77
CA ALA A 150 22.50 -5.24 32.17
C ALA A 150 23.93 -4.90 31.73
N TRP A 151 24.08 -4.27 30.55
CA TRP A 151 25.38 -3.90 29.97
C TRP A 151 25.81 -2.46 30.33
N SER A 152 24.96 -1.71 31.02
CA SER A 152 25.28 -0.38 31.53
C SER A 152 25.86 -0.49 32.95
N PRO A 153 26.83 0.36 33.35
CA PRO A 153 27.17 0.54 34.77
C PRO A 153 26.11 1.36 35.54
N GLY A 154 25.12 1.92 34.85
CA GLY A 154 24.06 2.75 35.40
C GLY A 154 23.02 2.01 36.27
N VAL A 155 22.28 2.77 37.07
CA VAL A 155 21.15 2.36 37.90
C VAL A 155 19.80 2.51 37.22
N LEU A 156 19.67 3.20 36.08
CA LEU A 156 18.39 3.43 35.41
C LEU A 156 18.45 3.20 33.89
N ALA A 157 17.49 2.43 33.36
CA ALA A 157 17.21 2.37 31.93
C ALA A 157 15.76 2.74 31.64
N LEU A 158 15.56 3.66 30.72
CA LEU A 158 14.25 4.18 30.33
C LEU A 158 13.90 3.74 28.91
N ILE A 159 12.70 3.24 28.70
CA ILE A 159 12.12 3.02 27.37
C ILE A 159 10.85 3.86 27.19
N THR A 160 10.70 4.48 26.03
CA THR A 160 9.48 5.21 25.65
C THR A 160 8.87 4.59 24.41
N SER A 161 7.53 4.60 24.32
CA SER A 161 6.84 4.29 23.07
C SER A 161 7.21 5.30 21.97
N SER A 162 7.12 4.90 20.69
CA SER A 162 7.30 5.82 19.55
C SER A 162 6.45 7.10 19.69
N TRP A 163 5.16 6.97 20.02
CA TRP A 163 4.29 8.13 20.25
C TRP A 163 4.82 9.06 21.34
N PHE A 164 5.21 8.51 22.50
CA PHE A 164 5.69 9.34 23.62
C PHE A 164 7.04 10.01 23.28
N PHE A 165 7.88 9.34 22.50
CA PHE A 165 9.11 9.94 22.00
C PHE A 165 8.84 11.07 20.98
N ASP A 166 8.03 10.77 19.97
CA ASP A 166 7.77 11.67 18.85
C ASP A 166 7.00 12.92 19.29
N GLU A 167 6.02 12.77 20.20
CA GLU A 167 5.13 13.85 20.63
C GLU A 167 5.57 14.58 21.91
N VAL A 168 6.42 13.97 22.75
CA VAL A 168 6.86 14.57 24.03
C VAL A 168 8.37 14.76 24.07
N VAL A 169 9.16 13.68 23.96
CA VAL A 169 10.62 13.74 24.12
C VAL A 169 11.24 14.68 23.08
N ARG A 170 10.94 14.46 21.80
CA ARG A 170 11.49 15.24 20.67
C ARG A 170 11.26 16.74 20.81
N HIS A 171 10.14 17.14 21.42
CA HIS A 171 9.75 18.53 21.58
C HIS A 171 10.23 19.15 22.91
N CYS A 172 10.95 18.39 23.73
CA CYS A 172 11.51 18.84 25.00
C CYS A 172 13.05 18.81 24.97
N PRO A 173 13.74 19.94 24.72
CA PRO A 173 15.20 20.00 24.69
C PRO A 173 15.84 19.51 26.00
N ALA A 174 15.20 19.80 27.15
CA ALA A 174 15.66 19.38 28.47
C ALA A 174 15.67 17.85 28.64
N ALA A 175 14.83 17.11 27.91
CA ALA A 175 14.85 15.65 27.89
C ALA A 175 16.06 15.06 27.15
N GLY A 176 16.82 15.89 26.42
CA GLY A 176 17.99 15.50 25.65
C GLY A 176 17.71 14.41 24.60
N PRO A 177 16.88 14.66 23.56
CA PRO A 177 16.40 13.63 22.63
C PRO A 177 17.49 12.80 21.96
N GLY A 178 18.66 13.40 21.70
CA GLY A 178 19.82 12.68 21.15
C GLY A 178 20.42 11.60 22.06
N GLY A 179 20.02 11.55 23.34
CA GLY A 179 20.39 10.47 24.27
C GLY A 179 19.51 9.21 24.15
N TYR A 180 18.49 9.23 23.28
CA TYR A 180 17.58 8.10 23.08
C TYR A 180 17.97 7.31 21.83
N ARG A 181 18.17 6.01 22.01
CA ARG A 181 18.46 5.06 20.93
C ARG A 181 17.19 4.34 20.49
N ARG A 182 16.89 4.42 19.20
CA ARG A 182 15.74 3.72 18.59
C ARG A 182 15.95 2.20 18.58
N VAL A 183 14.94 1.44 18.99
CA VAL A 183 14.94 -0.02 18.99
C VAL A 183 13.62 -0.60 18.46
N ALA A 184 13.71 -1.76 17.81
CA ALA A 184 12.54 -2.54 17.39
C ALA A 184 12.21 -3.56 18.49
N VAL A 185 11.05 -3.42 19.13
CA VAL A 185 10.57 -4.29 20.22
C VAL A 185 9.65 -5.36 19.64
N ARG A 186 9.95 -6.63 19.95
CA ARG A 186 9.10 -7.79 19.65
C ARG A 186 8.92 -8.60 20.92
N VAL A 187 7.75 -8.51 21.54
CA VAL A 187 7.42 -9.19 22.80
C VAL A 187 5.99 -9.72 22.74
N LYS A 188 5.85 -11.04 22.89
CA LYS A 188 4.58 -11.77 22.68
C LYS A 188 3.92 -11.36 21.35
N GLU A 189 2.68 -10.87 21.39
CA GLU A 189 1.90 -10.44 20.23
C GLU A 189 2.23 -9.01 19.76
N THR A 190 3.13 -8.29 20.45
CA THR A 190 3.43 -6.88 20.19
C THR A 190 4.69 -6.73 19.34
N GLN A 191 4.55 -6.06 18.19
CA GLN A 191 5.66 -5.55 17.38
C GLN A 191 5.57 -4.02 17.32
N ALA A 192 6.53 -3.32 17.92
CA ALA A 192 6.52 -1.87 18.03
C ALA A 192 7.92 -1.27 17.89
N VAL A 193 7.99 0.02 17.56
CA VAL A 193 9.22 0.83 17.65
C VAL A 193 9.18 1.60 18.96
N ALA A 194 10.31 1.61 19.67
CA ALA A 194 10.49 2.27 20.94
C ALA A 194 11.87 2.94 21.02
N TRP A 195 12.10 3.73 22.05
CA TRP A 195 13.32 4.50 22.23
C TRP A 195 13.87 4.32 23.64
N ILE A 196 15.13 3.89 23.76
CA ILE A 196 15.79 3.62 25.03
C ILE A 196 16.77 4.73 25.36
N ALA A 197 16.73 5.26 26.58
CA ALA A 197 17.73 6.17 27.13
C ALA A 197 18.38 5.59 28.40
N LEU A 198 19.64 5.94 28.63
CA LEU A 198 20.40 5.64 29.85
C LEU A 198 20.76 6.97 30.53
N PRO A 199 19.92 7.48 31.45
CA PRO A 199 20.04 8.85 31.97
C PRO A 199 21.29 9.12 32.82
N ASP A 200 22.01 8.07 33.20
CA ASP A 200 23.15 8.06 34.12
C ASP A 200 24.48 7.70 33.45
N GLN A 201 24.51 7.54 32.13
CA GLN A 201 25.77 7.41 31.38
C GLN A 201 26.26 8.78 30.90
N PRO A 202 27.56 9.11 31.08
CA PRO A 202 28.15 10.29 30.46
C PRO A 202 27.98 10.19 28.95
N ARG A 203 27.45 11.26 28.33
CA ARG A 203 27.50 11.41 26.87
C ARG A 203 28.97 11.25 26.45
N VAL A 204 29.26 10.24 25.62
CA VAL A 204 30.42 10.33 24.75
C VAL A 204 30.13 11.52 23.84
N PRO A 205 30.92 12.61 23.89
CA PRO A 205 30.75 13.68 22.94
C PRO A 205 31.19 13.12 21.58
N ASP A 206 30.22 12.81 20.73
CA ASP A 206 30.51 12.70 19.30
C ASP A 206 31.20 14.01 18.89
N HIS A 207 32.39 13.85 18.30
CA HIS A 207 33.36 14.87 17.90
C HIS A 207 32.85 16.31 17.75
N VAL A 208 33.63 17.27 18.28
CA VAL A 208 33.50 18.71 17.98
C VAL A 208 33.62 18.93 16.46
N GLY A 209 32.48 18.95 15.79
CA GLY A 209 32.22 19.56 14.49
C GLY A 209 31.29 20.77 14.66
N PRO A 210 31.15 21.64 13.64
CA PRO A 210 30.42 22.91 13.70
C PRO A 210 28.91 22.74 14.04
N PRO A 211 28.21 23.82 14.48
CA PRO A 211 26.90 23.79 15.16
C PRO A 211 25.77 23.16 14.33
N PRO A 212 24.65 22.72 14.96
CA PRO A 212 23.64 21.87 14.32
C PRO A 212 22.87 22.63 13.24
N THR A 213 23.36 22.46 12.02
CA THR A 213 22.58 22.55 10.79
C THR A 213 22.85 21.27 10.01
N ALA A 214 21.79 20.76 9.37
CA ALA A 214 21.74 19.49 8.61
C ALA A 214 21.66 18.20 9.46
N VAL A 215 20.51 17.52 9.33
CA VAL A 215 20.51 16.05 9.32
C VAL A 215 21.64 15.62 8.39
N ASP A 216 22.54 14.73 8.82
CA ASP A 216 23.63 14.23 7.98
C ASP A 216 23.04 13.66 6.67
N GLU A 217 23.12 14.45 5.60
CA GLU A 217 22.60 14.11 4.28
C GLU A 217 23.25 12.82 3.77
N ASP A 218 24.51 12.55 4.15
CA ASP A 218 25.21 11.31 3.81
C ASP A 218 24.70 10.12 4.62
N CYS A 219 24.29 10.29 5.87
CA CYS A 219 23.63 9.23 6.64
C CYS A 219 22.28 8.86 6.02
N VAL A 220 21.48 9.86 5.64
CA VAL A 220 20.19 9.62 5.00
C VAL A 220 20.35 9.04 3.60
N ALA A 221 21.31 9.54 2.82
CA ALA A 221 21.65 8.99 1.51
C ALA A 221 22.16 7.54 1.61
N ARG A 222 22.96 7.19 2.63
CA ARG A 222 23.37 5.80 2.90
C ARG A 222 22.19 4.92 3.29
N GLY A 223 21.30 5.41 4.17
CA GLY A 223 20.08 4.69 4.55
C GLY A 223 19.15 4.45 3.37
N LEU A 224 19.00 5.45 2.48
CA LEU A 224 18.24 5.34 1.24
C LEU A 224 18.87 4.33 0.30
N ALA A 225 20.18 4.42 0.05
CA ALA A 225 20.92 3.51 -0.82
C ALA A 225 20.77 2.05 -0.35
N GLU A 226 20.85 1.79 0.96
CA GLU A 226 20.69 0.45 1.52
C GLU A 226 19.26 -0.08 1.39
N ALA A 227 18.24 0.78 1.56
CA ALA A 227 16.84 0.41 1.36
C ALA A 227 16.56 0.06 -0.11
N ILE A 228 17.05 0.88 -1.05
CA ILE A 228 16.94 0.66 -2.49
C ILE A 228 17.68 -0.62 -2.90
N ARG A 229 18.90 -0.83 -2.39
CA ARG A 229 19.69 -2.03 -2.66
C ARG A 229 18.92 -3.28 -2.27
N ARG A 230 18.39 -3.34 -1.04
CA ARG A 230 17.59 -4.49 -0.59
C ARG A 230 16.38 -4.74 -1.49
N GLN A 231 15.60 -3.70 -1.76
CA GLN A 231 14.40 -3.81 -2.60
C GLN A 231 14.73 -4.36 -4.00
N TRP A 232 15.75 -3.80 -4.67
CA TRP A 232 16.06 -4.20 -6.04
C TRP A 232 16.90 -5.47 -6.13
N THR A 233 17.66 -5.85 -5.09
CA THR A 233 18.28 -7.18 -5.01
C THR A 233 17.21 -8.25 -4.87
N ASP A 234 16.22 -8.04 -4.00
CA ASP A 234 15.09 -8.97 -3.84
C ASP A 234 14.30 -9.10 -5.17
N GLU A 235 14.04 -7.98 -5.85
CA GLU A 235 13.36 -7.96 -7.16
C GLU A 235 14.23 -8.62 -8.26
N ALA A 236 15.54 -8.37 -8.29
CA ALA A 236 16.44 -9.00 -9.26
C ALA A 236 16.54 -10.52 -9.05
N ALA A 237 16.55 -10.98 -7.80
CA ALA A 237 16.49 -12.39 -7.44
C ALA A 237 15.15 -13.02 -7.85
N ALA A 238 14.02 -12.37 -7.54
CA ALA A 238 12.68 -12.81 -7.99
C ALA A 238 12.58 -12.87 -9.53
N ARG A 239 13.34 -12.03 -10.23
CA ARG A 239 13.42 -12.05 -11.69
C ARG A 239 14.44 -13.03 -12.26
N MET A 240 15.21 -13.73 -11.41
CA MET A 240 16.33 -14.61 -11.80
C MET A 240 17.34 -13.88 -12.72
N LEU A 241 17.60 -12.60 -12.44
CA LEU A 241 18.55 -11.80 -13.22
C LEU A 241 20.01 -12.06 -12.81
N HIS A 242 20.25 -12.71 -11.67
CA HIS A 242 21.59 -13.00 -11.14
C HIS A 242 22.00 -14.47 -11.25
N GLU A 243 21.05 -15.40 -11.41
CA GLU A 243 21.34 -16.84 -11.46
C GLU A 243 20.59 -17.52 -12.64
N PRO A 244 21.32 -18.14 -13.59
CA PRO A 244 22.77 -18.02 -13.85
C PRO A 244 23.19 -16.58 -14.25
N GLU A 245 24.46 -16.36 -14.64
CA GLU A 245 25.02 -15.04 -15.01
C GLU A 245 24.01 -14.23 -15.87
N PRO A 246 23.83 -12.92 -15.61
CA PRO A 246 22.86 -12.11 -16.35
C PRO A 246 23.07 -12.22 -17.85
N LEU A 247 21.98 -12.37 -18.62
CA LEU A 247 22.04 -12.43 -20.07
C LEU A 247 22.80 -11.20 -20.60
N ARG A 248 23.83 -11.45 -21.41
CA ARG A 248 24.66 -10.38 -21.98
C ARG A 248 23.84 -9.63 -23.02
N LEU A 249 23.38 -8.44 -22.66
CA LEU A 249 22.69 -7.55 -23.60
C LEU A 249 23.73 -6.77 -24.40
N ARG A 250 23.46 -6.56 -25.68
CA ARG A 250 24.27 -5.69 -26.55
C ARG A 250 23.55 -4.37 -26.75
N TRP A 251 24.30 -3.30 -26.95
CA TRP A 251 23.73 -2.00 -27.27
C TRP A 251 24.67 -1.21 -28.19
N ALA A 252 24.09 -0.28 -28.92
CA ALA A 252 24.83 0.61 -29.82
C ALA A 252 24.31 2.03 -29.69
N THR A 253 25.09 3.01 -30.15
CA THR A 253 24.56 4.36 -30.39
C THR A 253 23.38 4.27 -31.34
N THR A 254 22.26 4.91 -31.01
CA THR A 254 21.08 4.87 -31.88
C THR A 254 21.39 5.43 -33.27
N ALA A 255 20.85 4.80 -34.30
CA ALA A 255 20.89 5.31 -35.67
C ALA A 255 19.74 6.30 -35.95
N ARG A 256 18.77 6.39 -35.05
CA ARG A 256 17.59 7.26 -35.16
C ARG A 256 18.00 8.74 -35.02
N PRO A 257 17.31 9.68 -35.70
CA PRO A 257 17.65 11.12 -35.66
C PRO A 257 17.18 11.81 -34.37
N VAL A 258 17.41 11.17 -33.22
CA VAL A 258 16.84 11.55 -31.91
C VAL A 258 17.90 11.90 -30.87
N ALA A 259 19.18 11.76 -31.23
CA ALA A 259 20.32 12.07 -30.36
C ALA A 259 20.82 13.51 -30.52
N GLY A 260 21.32 14.09 -29.44
CA GLY A 260 22.00 15.38 -29.44
C GLY A 260 23.32 15.36 -30.25
N ARG A 261 23.89 16.54 -30.50
CA ARG A 261 25.16 16.66 -31.24
C ARG A 261 26.30 15.99 -30.46
N PRO A 262 27.16 15.14 -31.08
CA PRO A 262 28.21 14.41 -30.37
C PRO A 262 29.15 15.29 -29.52
N ALA A 263 29.44 16.52 -29.97
CA ALA A 263 30.27 17.47 -29.24
C ALA A 263 29.67 17.93 -27.89
N ALA A 264 28.34 17.98 -27.80
CA ALA A 264 27.60 18.35 -26.58
C ALA A 264 27.46 17.14 -25.62
N VAL A 265 27.50 15.92 -26.15
CA VAL A 265 27.40 14.68 -25.36
C VAL A 265 28.76 14.27 -24.76
N LEU A 266 29.86 14.49 -25.48
CA LEU A 266 31.19 14.00 -25.12
C LEU A 266 32.13 15.06 -24.52
N GLY A 267 31.71 16.32 -24.44
CA GLY A 267 32.49 17.39 -23.81
C GLY A 267 33.75 17.74 -24.60
N GLY A 268 33.58 18.37 -25.76
CA GLY A 268 34.68 18.88 -26.57
C GLY A 268 35.44 17.81 -27.37
N ALA A 269 35.74 18.11 -28.62
CA ALA A 269 36.50 17.21 -29.49
C ALA A 269 37.98 17.15 -29.05
N VAL A 270 38.37 16.12 -28.31
CA VAL A 270 39.78 15.75 -28.25
C VAL A 270 40.16 15.19 -29.63
N GLY A 271 40.79 16.04 -30.47
CA GLY A 271 41.50 15.60 -31.67
C GLY A 271 40.65 15.22 -32.91
N GLY A 272 39.57 15.94 -33.22
CA GLY A 272 39.01 15.98 -34.58
C GLY A 272 38.35 14.69 -35.13
N ARG A 273 38.15 13.64 -34.32
CA ARG A 273 37.37 12.46 -34.70
C ARG A 273 36.16 12.31 -33.76
N PRO A 274 34.91 12.33 -34.25
CA PRO A 274 33.75 12.07 -33.39
C PRO A 274 33.84 10.65 -32.85
N LEU A 275 33.98 10.52 -31.53
CA LEU A 275 34.00 9.25 -30.80
C LEU A 275 32.64 8.55 -30.97
N ARG A 276 32.54 7.64 -31.94
CA ARG A 276 31.42 6.70 -32.03
C ARG A 276 31.62 5.65 -30.95
N LEU A 277 31.02 5.86 -29.78
CA LEU A 277 31.05 4.91 -28.68
C LEU A 277 30.28 3.64 -29.05
N ARG A 278 30.97 2.66 -29.65
CA ARG A 278 30.46 1.30 -29.79
C ARG A 278 30.63 0.59 -28.46
N PHE A 279 29.58 0.58 -27.64
CA PHE A 279 29.60 -0.12 -26.37
C PHE A 279 29.20 -1.59 -26.56
N ARG A 280 30.17 -2.47 -26.81
CA ARG A 280 29.96 -3.93 -26.69
C ARG A 280 30.44 -4.37 -25.31
N GLY A 281 29.56 -4.91 -24.45
CA GLY A 281 29.98 -5.22 -23.09
C GLY A 281 29.01 -5.95 -22.18
N ARG A 282 29.56 -6.37 -21.04
CA ARG A 282 28.85 -6.81 -19.83
C ARG A 282 28.33 -5.58 -19.06
N LEU A 283 27.46 -5.82 -18.06
CA LEU A 283 26.81 -4.79 -17.25
C LEU A 283 27.80 -3.85 -16.52
N ASP A 284 28.92 -4.38 -16.04
CA ASP A 284 30.06 -3.64 -15.47
C ASP A 284 30.51 -2.49 -16.39
N ARG A 285 30.64 -2.77 -17.69
CA ARG A 285 31.01 -1.76 -18.69
C ARG A 285 29.94 -0.69 -18.90
N VAL A 286 28.66 -0.96 -18.62
CA VAL A 286 27.59 0.05 -18.70
C VAL A 286 27.76 1.08 -17.59
N VAL A 287 28.05 0.62 -16.38
CA VAL A 287 28.27 1.48 -15.23
C VAL A 287 29.49 2.36 -15.49
N ASP A 288 30.60 1.77 -15.92
CA ASP A 288 31.82 2.50 -16.27
C ASP A 288 31.58 3.52 -17.38
N ALA A 289 30.88 3.10 -18.44
CA ALA A 289 30.51 3.97 -19.55
C ALA A 289 29.66 5.16 -19.07
N PHE A 290 28.64 4.91 -18.25
CA PHE A 290 27.77 5.95 -17.73
C PHE A 290 28.54 6.94 -16.84
N VAL A 291 29.40 6.44 -15.95
CA VAL A 291 30.21 7.28 -15.05
C VAL A 291 31.23 8.12 -15.84
N SER A 292 31.71 7.62 -16.98
CA SER A 292 32.64 8.33 -17.88
C SER A 292 31.99 9.46 -18.69
N LEU A 293 30.66 9.51 -18.80
CA LEU A 293 29.97 10.57 -19.52
C LEU A 293 30.12 11.91 -18.78
N PRO A 294 30.49 13.02 -19.46
CA PRO A 294 30.70 14.32 -18.83
C PRO A 294 29.50 14.81 -18.01
N HIS A 295 28.28 14.56 -18.52
CA HIS A 295 27.03 14.99 -17.89
C HIS A 295 26.27 13.84 -17.20
N ARG A 296 26.74 12.59 -17.29
CA ARG A 296 26.07 11.39 -16.73
C ARG A 296 24.57 11.33 -17.09
N GLN A 297 24.26 11.58 -18.36
CA GLN A 297 22.91 11.58 -18.92
C GLN A 297 22.81 10.50 -19.99
N LEU A 298 21.89 9.55 -19.79
CA LEU A 298 21.74 8.38 -20.66
C LEU A 298 20.27 8.11 -20.98
N VAL A 299 19.98 7.89 -22.26
CA VAL A 299 18.70 7.39 -22.75
C VAL A 299 18.91 6.01 -23.35
N VAL A 300 18.17 5.04 -22.85
CA VAL A 300 18.18 3.66 -23.32
C VAL A 300 16.89 3.39 -24.10
N LEU A 301 17.04 3.22 -25.41
CA LEU A 301 15.98 2.83 -26.32
C LEU A 301 15.99 1.32 -26.52
N GLY A 302 14.84 0.77 -26.90
CA GLY A 302 14.75 -0.62 -27.33
C GLY A 302 13.32 -1.05 -27.60
N GLU A 303 13.17 -2.12 -28.35
CA GLU A 303 11.86 -2.68 -28.69
C GLU A 303 11.11 -3.24 -27.46
N PRO A 304 9.79 -3.45 -27.54
CA PRO A 304 9.04 -4.15 -26.51
C PRO A 304 9.68 -5.51 -26.19
N GLY A 305 9.96 -5.77 -24.91
CA GLY A 305 10.61 -7.01 -24.47
C GLY A 305 12.14 -7.07 -24.61
N ALA A 306 12.81 -6.02 -25.11
CA ALA A 306 14.27 -5.96 -25.25
C ALA A 306 15.06 -5.97 -23.92
N GLY A 307 14.38 -5.97 -22.77
CA GLY A 307 15.04 -6.02 -21.46
C GLY A 307 15.33 -4.67 -20.82
N LYS A 308 14.72 -3.57 -21.29
CA LYS A 308 14.90 -2.21 -20.73
C LYS A 308 14.76 -2.13 -19.21
N THR A 309 13.67 -2.64 -18.64
CA THR A 309 13.48 -2.68 -17.18
C THR A 309 14.53 -3.55 -16.48
N ALA A 310 14.93 -4.68 -17.07
CA ALA A 310 15.96 -5.54 -16.50
C ALA A 310 17.31 -4.81 -16.46
N LEU A 311 17.66 -4.09 -17.53
CA LEU A 311 18.82 -3.21 -17.56
C LEU A 311 18.70 -2.10 -16.51
N ALA A 312 17.55 -1.45 -16.36
CA ALA A 312 17.35 -0.39 -15.38
C ALA A 312 17.58 -0.87 -13.94
N ILE A 313 17.08 -2.05 -13.59
CA ILE A 313 17.31 -2.70 -12.29
C ILE A 313 18.80 -3.00 -12.10
N LEU A 314 19.40 -3.70 -13.06
CA LEU A 314 20.79 -4.11 -13.01
C LEU A 314 21.76 -2.92 -12.97
N LEU A 315 21.48 -1.87 -13.74
CA LEU A 315 22.23 -0.61 -13.75
C LEU A 315 22.09 0.10 -12.40
N THR A 316 20.90 0.12 -11.81
CA THR A 316 20.68 0.69 -10.46
C THR A 316 21.52 -0.03 -9.42
N LEU A 317 21.53 -1.37 -9.44
CA LEU A 317 22.36 -2.18 -8.54
C LEU A 317 23.86 -1.97 -8.78
N GLY A 318 24.30 -1.92 -10.05
CA GLY A 318 25.69 -1.65 -10.41
C GLY A 318 26.16 -0.25 -9.99
N LEU A 319 25.31 0.76 -10.13
CA LEU A 319 25.58 2.13 -9.67
C LEU A 319 25.63 2.23 -8.14
N LEU A 320 24.81 1.45 -7.41
CA LEU A 320 24.89 1.37 -5.95
C LEU A 320 26.22 0.76 -5.49
N GLU A 321 26.71 -0.27 -6.18
CA GLU A 321 28.01 -0.87 -5.88
C GLU A 321 29.17 0.07 -6.21
N HIS A 322 29.14 0.72 -7.38
CA HIS A 322 30.10 1.77 -7.72
C HIS A 322 30.10 2.90 -6.67
N ARG A 323 28.92 3.34 -6.22
CA ARG A 323 28.79 4.35 -5.16
C ARG A 323 29.39 3.88 -3.84
N ARG A 324 29.28 2.59 -3.51
CA ARG A 324 29.83 2.03 -2.26
C ARG A 324 31.36 2.19 -2.19
N VAL A 325 32.03 2.14 -3.35
CA VAL A 325 33.49 2.28 -3.47
C VAL A 325 33.91 3.73 -3.70
N HIS A 326 33.21 4.46 -4.56
CA HIS A 326 33.65 5.78 -5.07
C HIS A 326 32.81 6.97 -4.59
N GLY A 327 31.72 6.73 -3.85
CA GLY A 327 30.75 7.77 -3.48
C GLY A 327 29.88 8.23 -4.66
N GLY A 328 29.17 9.35 -4.47
CA GLY A 328 28.30 9.95 -5.50
C GLY A 328 26.79 9.84 -5.21
N PRO A 329 25.95 10.24 -6.17
CA PRO A 329 24.50 10.31 -5.99
C PRO A 329 23.89 8.93 -5.81
N VAL A 330 22.80 8.85 -5.05
CA VAL A 330 22.05 7.62 -4.83
C VAL A 330 21.17 7.34 -6.06
N PRO A 331 21.37 6.24 -6.80
CA PRO A 331 20.49 5.90 -7.92
C PRO A 331 19.13 5.43 -7.40
N VAL A 332 18.06 5.95 -7.98
CA VAL A 332 16.67 5.63 -7.60
C VAL A 332 15.89 5.26 -8.84
N LEU A 333 15.45 4.01 -8.91
CA LEU A 333 14.62 3.49 -9.99
C LEU A 333 13.15 3.82 -9.73
N LEU A 334 12.54 4.60 -10.63
CA LEU A 334 11.16 5.08 -10.54
C LEU A 334 10.41 4.83 -11.86
N SER A 335 9.12 4.51 -11.78
CA SER A 335 8.26 4.44 -12.97
C SER A 335 7.83 5.83 -13.42
N ALA A 336 8.04 6.13 -14.70
CA ALA A 336 7.66 7.41 -15.29
C ALA A 336 6.14 7.57 -15.50
N ALA A 337 5.37 6.48 -15.49
CA ALA A 337 3.93 6.47 -15.80
C ALA A 337 3.09 7.44 -14.96
N SER A 338 3.60 7.76 -13.76
CA SER A 338 2.89 8.53 -12.75
C SER A 338 3.28 10.03 -12.73
N TRP A 339 4.10 10.47 -13.69
CA TRP A 339 4.57 11.84 -13.82
C TRP A 339 3.66 12.67 -14.74
N HIS A 340 3.31 13.89 -14.30
CA HIS A 340 2.55 14.85 -15.10
C HIS A 340 3.37 16.14 -15.33
N PRO A 341 4.10 16.25 -16.46
CA PRO A 341 5.04 17.34 -16.72
C PRO A 341 4.43 18.75 -16.73
N HIS A 342 3.12 18.87 -16.95
CA HIS A 342 2.41 20.16 -16.94
C HIS A 342 2.00 20.62 -15.53
N ARG A 343 1.90 19.71 -14.56
CA ARG A 343 1.42 20.02 -13.21
C ARG A 343 2.56 20.15 -12.21
N GLU A 344 3.63 19.38 -12.40
CA GLU A 344 4.72 19.25 -11.45
C GLU A 344 6.05 19.14 -12.21
N ASN A 345 7.09 19.84 -11.74
CA ASN A 345 8.43 19.70 -12.30
C ASN A 345 9.03 18.34 -11.90
N VAL A 346 10.08 17.91 -12.60
CA VAL A 346 10.70 16.61 -12.35
C VAL A 346 11.23 16.50 -10.91
N ASP A 347 11.79 17.57 -10.34
CA ASP A 347 12.37 17.55 -9.00
C ASP A 347 11.32 17.42 -7.88
N ALA A 348 10.21 18.17 -7.95
CA ALA A 348 9.13 18.02 -6.97
C ALA A 348 8.45 16.66 -7.10
N TRP A 349 8.29 16.17 -8.34
CA TRP A 349 7.78 14.83 -8.59
C TRP A 349 8.70 13.76 -8.00
N LEU A 350 10.03 13.86 -8.21
CA LEU A 350 11.03 12.95 -7.63
C LEU A 350 11.00 12.99 -6.10
N ALA A 351 11.00 14.18 -5.50
CA ALA A 351 10.98 14.31 -4.04
C ALA A 351 9.71 13.73 -3.43
N ARG A 352 8.56 13.97 -4.07
CA ARG A 352 7.28 13.40 -3.65
C ARG A 352 7.28 11.87 -3.78
N ARG A 353 7.75 11.33 -4.91
CA ARG A 353 7.83 9.87 -5.14
C ARG A 353 8.76 9.18 -4.16
N LEU A 354 9.91 9.78 -3.84
CA LEU A 354 10.82 9.26 -2.82
C LEU A 354 10.16 9.16 -1.44
N VAL A 355 9.38 10.16 -1.05
CA VAL A 355 8.64 10.15 0.23
C VAL A 355 7.53 9.08 0.22
N GLU A 356 6.86 8.87 -0.92
CA GLU A 356 5.79 7.88 -1.08
C GLU A 356 6.32 6.43 -1.09
N GLU A 357 7.37 6.15 -1.86
CA GLU A 357 7.92 4.80 -2.06
C GLU A 357 8.84 4.36 -0.92
N TYR A 358 9.50 5.31 -0.24
CA TYR A 358 10.39 5.05 0.89
C TYR A 358 9.89 5.75 2.17
N PRO A 359 8.81 5.26 2.82
CA PRO A 359 8.28 5.86 4.06
C PRO A 359 9.29 5.91 5.22
N ALA A 360 10.38 5.14 5.13
CA ALA A 360 11.51 5.24 6.05
C ALA A 360 12.19 6.63 6.02
N LEU A 361 12.17 7.32 4.87
CA LEU A 361 12.67 8.68 4.71
C LEU A 361 11.74 9.72 5.39
N SER A 362 10.43 9.47 5.39
CA SER A 362 9.45 10.35 6.06
C SER A 362 9.45 10.21 7.59
N ARG A 363 10.11 9.18 8.12
CA ARG A 363 10.30 8.95 9.57
C ARG A 363 11.50 9.71 10.14
N VAL A 364 12.28 10.39 9.29
CA VAL A 364 13.36 11.31 9.66
C VAL A 364 12.76 12.71 9.84
N ASP A 365 12.07 12.91 10.96
CA ASP A 365 11.62 14.20 11.48
C ASP A 365 10.63 15.02 10.63
N CYS A 366 10.03 16.05 11.24
CA CYS A 366 9.17 17.04 10.54
C CYS A 366 9.93 17.77 9.41
N ALA A 367 11.25 17.61 9.36
CA ALA A 367 12.17 18.07 8.33
C ALA A 367 12.39 17.07 7.17
N GLY A 368 11.86 15.83 7.23
CA GLY A 368 12.14 14.76 6.26
C GLY A 368 11.72 15.09 4.83
N ARG A 369 10.58 15.77 4.63
CA ARG A 369 10.18 16.26 3.31
C ARG A 369 11.13 17.32 2.77
N ARG A 370 11.51 18.29 3.60
CA ARG A 370 12.47 19.36 3.23
C ARG A 370 13.89 18.81 3.03
N LEU A 371 14.24 17.70 3.68
CA LEU A 371 15.51 17.01 3.48
C LEU A 371 15.52 16.26 2.16
N VAL A 372 14.47 15.53 1.82
CA VAL A 372 14.35 14.87 0.51
C VAL A 372 14.30 15.90 -0.62
N GLU A 373 13.57 17.00 -0.44
CA GLU A 373 13.57 18.13 -1.38
C GLU A 373 14.99 18.71 -1.56
N ARG A 374 15.80 18.82 -0.49
CA ARG A 374 17.21 19.22 -0.56
C ARG A 374 18.09 18.18 -1.26
N LEU A 375 18.00 16.90 -0.91
CA LEU A 375 18.75 15.81 -1.58
C LEU A 375 18.50 15.78 -3.09
N VAL A 376 17.26 16.04 -3.51
CA VAL A 376 16.92 16.17 -4.94
C VAL A 376 17.43 17.49 -5.51
N ALA A 377 17.28 18.61 -4.81
CA ALA A 377 17.76 19.91 -5.28
C ALA A 377 19.28 19.94 -5.48
N ASP A 378 20.04 19.33 -4.55
CA ASP A 378 21.50 19.30 -4.52
C ASP A 378 22.10 18.23 -5.45
N GLY A 379 21.25 17.48 -6.17
CA GLY A 379 21.70 16.45 -7.12
C GLY A 379 22.31 15.21 -6.45
N ALA A 380 22.06 15.01 -5.15
CA ALA A 380 22.48 13.82 -4.41
C ALA A 380 21.67 12.55 -4.80
N VAL A 381 20.66 12.70 -5.66
CA VAL A 381 19.83 11.63 -6.21
C VAL A 381 20.05 11.52 -7.72
N LEU A 382 20.28 10.30 -8.20
CA LEU A 382 20.36 9.95 -9.61
C LEU A 382 19.06 9.24 -10.03
N PRO A 383 18.13 9.92 -10.71
CA PRO A 383 16.90 9.28 -11.17
C PRO A 383 17.17 8.31 -12.32
N VAL A 384 16.71 7.07 -12.17
CA VAL A 384 16.59 6.06 -13.23
C VAL A 384 15.10 5.93 -13.54
N LEU A 385 14.65 6.54 -14.62
CA LEU A 385 13.25 6.61 -15.02
C LEU A 385 12.93 5.48 -15.99
N ASP A 386 12.18 4.49 -15.54
CA ASP A 386 11.75 3.37 -16.38
C ASP A 386 10.38 3.67 -17.02
N GLY A 387 10.31 3.52 -18.35
CA GLY A 387 9.05 3.52 -19.10
C GLY A 387 8.47 4.90 -19.42
N VAL A 388 9.26 5.84 -19.97
CA VAL A 388 8.71 7.12 -20.44
C VAL A 388 7.66 6.94 -21.55
N ASP A 389 7.69 5.81 -22.27
CA ASP A 389 6.67 5.41 -23.25
C ASP A 389 5.30 5.12 -22.60
N GLU A 390 5.24 4.83 -21.31
CA GLU A 390 3.99 4.56 -20.58
C GLU A 390 3.18 5.84 -20.31
N LEU A 391 3.77 7.02 -20.47
CA LEU A 391 3.04 8.28 -20.46
C LEU A 391 2.07 8.35 -21.64
N SER A 392 0.90 8.95 -21.42
CA SER A 392 -0.04 9.22 -22.51
C SER A 392 0.65 10.01 -23.64
N PRO A 393 0.35 9.74 -24.93
CA PRO A 393 1.04 10.38 -26.05
C PRO A 393 1.11 11.91 -25.98
N ALA A 394 0.06 12.56 -25.44
CA ALA A 394 0.00 14.01 -25.27
C ALA A 394 1.02 14.58 -24.27
N LEU A 395 1.48 13.77 -23.30
CA LEU A 395 2.39 14.21 -22.24
C LEU A 395 3.87 13.93 -22.56
N ARG A 396 4.16 13.01 -23.49
CA ARG A 396 5.55 12.59 -23.81
C ARG A 396 6.43 13.75 -24.30
N PRO A 397 5.99 14.63 -25.23
CA PRO A 397 6.81 15.77 -25.66
C PRO A 397 7.13 16.73 -24.51
N ALA A 398 6.16 16.95 -23.61
CA ALA A 398 6.34 17.80 -22.44
C ALA A 398 7.31 17.18 -21.42
N ALA A 399 7.32 15.85 -21.28
CA ALA A 399 8.27 15.12 -20.45
C ALA A 399 9.71 15.28 -20.98
N ILE A 400 9.92 15.07 -22.29
CA ILE A 400 11.24 15.27 -22.93
C ILE A 400 11.72 16.71 -22.75
N ALA A 401 10.85 17.71 -22.94
CA ALA A 401 11.20 19.12 -22.75
C ALA A 401 11.50 19.48 -21.28
N ALA A 402 10.88 18.81 -20.32
CA ALA A 402 11.20 18.97 -18.90
C ALA A 402 12.54 18.31 -18.54
N LEU A 403 12.84 17.14 -19.10
CA LEU A 403 14.12 16.46 -18.94
C LEU A 403 15.27 17.24 -19.60
N ASP A 404 15.08 17.83 -20.78
CA ASP A 404 16.09 18.67 -21.45
C ASP A 404 16.44 19.90 -20.61
N ARG A 405 15.43 20.51 -19.96
CA ARG A 405 15.66 21.62 -19.02
C ARG A 405 16.43 21.18 -17.78
N ALA A 406 16.13 20.01 -17.23
CA ALA A 406 16.90 19.44 -16.13
C ALA A 406 18.34 19.09 -16.57
N ALA A 407 18.49 18.58 -17.80
CA ALA A 407 19.76 18.24 -18.42
C ALA A 407 20.68 19.45 -18.56
N ALA A 408 20.13 20.58 -19.03
CA ALA A 408 20.83 21.85 -19.14
C ALA A 408 21.31 22.39 -17.79
N GLY A 409 20.64 22.02 -16.69
CA GLY A 409 21.07 22.31 -15.32
C GLY A 409 22.18 21.39 -14.79
N GLY A 410 22.74 20.51 -15.63
CA GLY A 410 23.78 19.57 -15.26
C GLY A 410 23.29 18.36 -14.45
N ARG A 411 21.98 18.12 -14.39
CA ARG A 411 21.43 17.00 -13.61
C ARG A 411 21.71 15.66 -14.30
N PRO A 412 22.20 14.65 -13.58
CA PRO A 412 22.41 13.33 -14.13
C PRO A 412 21.08 12.55 -14.13
N PHE A 413 20.86 11.69 -15.12
CA PHE A 413 19.68 10.83 -15.17
C PHE A 413 19.89 9.65 -16.12
N VAL A 414 19.09 8.61 -15.92
CA VAL A 414 18.92 7.51 -16.88
C VAL A 414 17.45 7.42 -17.24
N VAL A 415 17.12 7.30 -18.51
CA VAL A 415 15.75 7.15 -19.01
C VAL A 415 15.65 5.91 -19.88
N THR A 416 14.62 5.10 -19.69
CA THR A 416 14.26 4.04 -20.64
C THR A 416 13.01 4.43 -21.42
N CYS A 417 13.00 4.13 -22.72
CA CYS A 417 11.86 4.36 -23.60
C CYS A 417 11.86 3.37 -24.75
N ARG A 418 10.72 3.20 -25.43
CA ARG A 418 10.67 2.51 -26.72
C ARG A 418 11.17 3.42 -27.84
N GLY A 419 11.79 2.81 -28.86
CA GLY A 419 12.44 3.54 -29.95
C GLY A 419 11.47 4.42 -30.75
N ALA A 420 10.36 3.83 -31.23
CA ALA A 420 9.35 4.54 -32.02
C ALA A 420 8.67 5.64 -31.21
N GLU A 421 8.23 5.35 -29.98
CA GLU A 421 7.53 6.30 -29.13
C GLU A 421 8.42 7.48 -28.68
N TYR A 422 9.74 7.26 -28.54
CA TYR A 422 10.70 8.34 -28.28
C TYR A 422 10.90 9.23 -29.51
N GLU A 423 11.03 8.61 -30.69
CA GLU A 423 11.16 9.31 -31.96
C GLU A 423 9.94 10.19 -32.27
N ASP A 424 8.74 9.64 -32.09
CA ASP A 424 7.47 10.38 -32.22
C ASP A 424 7.39 11.57 -31.26
N ALA A 425 7.84 11.39 -30.01
CA ALA A 425 7.81 12.44 -29.00
C ALA A 425 8.81 13.56 -29.30
N VAL A 426 10.00 13.23 -29.81
CA VAL A 426 11.00 14.19 -30.28
C VAL A 426 10.50 14.94 -31.52
N ALA A 427 9.94 14.23 -32.49
CA ALA A 427 9.41 14.81 -33.73
C ALA A 427 8.24 15.77 -33.44
N SER A 428 7.32 15.36 -32.57
CA SER A 428 6.15 16.16 -32.19
C SER A 428 6.50 17.35 -31.29
N GLY A 429 7.50 17.21 -30.42
CA GLY A 429 7.93 18.25 -29.49
C GLY A 429 8.97 19.23 -30.05
N GLY A 430 9.65 18.86 -31.15
CA GLY A 430 10.71 19.64 -31.77
C GLY A 430 11.96 19.81 -30.90
N ARG A 431 12.15 18.97 -29.88
CA ARG A 431 13.28 19.03 -28.94
C ARG A 431 13.91 17.66 -28.75
N VAL A 432 15.24 17.61 -28.81
CA VAL A 432 16.06 16.46 -28.45
C VAL A 432 16.76 16.72 -27.11
N LEU A 433 17.05 15.67 -26.36
CA LEU A 433 17.93 15.77 -25.19
C LEU A 433 19.36 16.04 -25.67
N SER A 434 19.76 17.31 -25.64
CA SER A 434 20.93 17.81 -26.37
C SER A 434 22.28 17.32 -25.83
N SER A 435 22.35 17.03 -24.53
CA SER A 435 23.55 16.58 -23.80
C SER A 435 23.51 15.09 -23.40
N ALA A 436 22.41 14.38 -23.66
CA ALA A 436 22.25 12.99 -23.27
C ALA A 436 22.81 12.03 -24.33
N ALA A 437 23.52 10.99 -23.88
CA ALA A 437 23.90 9.88 -24.74
C ALA A 437 22.66 9.00 -25.01
N VAL A 438 22.36 8.73 -26.28
CA VAL A 438 21.24 7.85 -26.66
C VAL A 438 21.78 6.53 -27.19
N VAL A 439 21.48 5.45 -26.47
CA VAL A 439 21.85 4.08 -26.83
C VAL A 439 20.60 3.25 -27.10
N GLU A 440 20.73 2.24 -27.93
CA GLU A 440 19.64 1.34 -28.31
C GLU A 440 20.08 -0.10 -28.02
N LEU A 441 19.22 -0.83 -27.31
CA LEU A 441 19.41 -2.25 -27.02
C LEU A 441 19.26 -3.05 -28.32
N GLU A 442 20.32 -3.78 -28.66
CA GLU A 442 20.32 -4.71 -29.79
C GLU A 442 19.58 -6.01 -29.41
N PRO A 443 19.00 -6.73 -30.39
CA PRO A 443 18.51 -8.08 -30.17
C PRO A 443 19.62 -9.00 -29.62
N VAL A 444 19.21 -9.97 -28.80
CA VAL A 444 20.12 -10.95 -28.18
C VAL A 444 20.76 -11.80 -29.29
N GLY A 445 22.09 -11.92 -29.26
CA GLY A 445 22.80 -12.80 -30.19
C GLY A 445 22.52 -14.26 -29.87
N LEU A 446 22.35 -15.08 -30.91
CA LEU A 446 22.09 -16.52 -30.75
C LEU A 446 23.12 -17.23 -29.84
N ALA A 447 24.41 -16.93 -30.01
CA ALA A 447 25.47 -17.49 -29.18
C ALA A 447 25.35 -17.09 -27.70
N GLU A 448 24.92 -15.86 -27.41
CA GLU A 448 24.71 -15.36 -26.05
C GLU A 448 23.46 -16.00 -25.41
N ALA A 449 22.38 -16.15 -26.20
CA ALA A 449 21.16 -16.82 -25.76
C ALA A 449 21.44 -18.28 -25.37
N VAL A 450 22.13 -19.03 -26.23
CA VAL A 450 22.47 -20.44 -25.96
C VAL A 450 23.41 -20.55 -24.77
N ALA A 451 24.46 -19.72 -24.69
CA ALA A 451 25.39 -19.78 -23.56
C ALA A 451 24.64 -19.60 -22.23
N HIS A 452 23.72 -18.63 -22.16
CA HIS A 452 22.89 -18.42 -20.98
C HIS A 452 21.95 -19.60 -20.67
N LEU A 453 21.40 -20.26 -21.70
CA LEU A 453 20.53 -21.44 -21.54
C LEU A 453 21.32 -22.67 -21.05
N ALA A 454 22.55 -22.86 -21.54
CA ALA A 454 23.43 -23.96 -21.13
C ALA A 454 23.98 -23.77 -19.71
N GLU A 455 24.31 -22.54 -19.32
CA GLU A 455 24.79 -22.22 -17.95
C GLU A 455 23.72 -22.47 -16.87
N ALA A 456 22.43 -22.40 -17.22
CA ALA A 456 21.35 -22.68 -16.28
C ALA A 456 21.34 -24.13 -15.77
N ARG A 457 21.94 -25.06 -16.53
CA ARG A 457 22.12 -26.47 -16.15
C ARG A 457 23.49 -26.98 -16.60
N PRO A 458 24.52 -26.85 -15.75
CA PRO A 458 25.84 -27.37 -16.04
C PRO A 458 25.76 -28.88 -16.37
N GLY A 459 26.19 -29.26 -17.58
CA GLY A 459 26.14 -30.65 -18.07
C GLY A 459 24.94 -31.02 -18.95
N ASP A 460 24.06 -30.06 -19.28
CA ASP A 460 22.94 -30.28 -20.22
C ASP A 460 23.37 -30.01 -21.68
N ASP A 461 23.76 -31.08 -22.40
CA ASP A 461 24.20 -31.00 -23.80
C ASP A 461 23.06 -30.72 -24.81
N ARG A 462 21.79 -30.73 -24.37
CA ARG A 462 20.63 -30.60 -25.27
C ARG A 462 20.62 -29.23 -25.97
N TRP A 463 20.97 -28.16 -25.26
CA TRP A 463 21.08 -26.81 -25.84
C TRP A 463 22.29 -26.63 -26.76
N HIS A 464 23.37 -27.40 -26.55
CA HIS A 464 24.54 -27.38 -27.45
C HIS A 464 24.17 -27.93 -28.84
N ARG A 465 23.35 -29.00 -28.91
CA ARG A 465 22.85 -29.53 -30.20
C ARG A 465 21.97 -28.51 -30.94
N VAL A 466 21.12 -27.80 -30.22
CA VAL A 466 20.29 -26.72 -30.79
C VAL A 466 21.16 -25.60 -31.34
N HIS A 467 22.20 -25.22 -30.62
CA HIS A 467 23.15 -24.21 -31.07
C HIS A 467 23.92 -24.62 -32.33
N ASP A 468 24.42 -25.85 -32.38
CA ASP A 468 25.14 -26.34 -33.56
C ASP A 468 24.22 -26.33 -34.79
N HIS A 469 22.96 -26.74 -34.65
CA HIS A 469 21.97 -26.67 -35.73
C HIS A 469 21.68 -25.22 -36.18
N LEU A 470 21.49 -24.30 -35.24
CA LEU A 470 21.19 -22.91 -35.53
C LEU A 470 22.41 -22.12 -36.03
N ARG A 471 23.64 -22.59 -35.76
CA ARG A 471 24.87 -22.06 -36.35
C ARG A 471 24.91 -22.33 -37.86
N ASP A 472 24.53 -23.54 -38.27
CA ASP A 472 24.47 -23.92 -39.69
C ASP A 472 23.25 -23.34 -40.41
N ARG A 473 22.17 -23.04 -39.67
CA ARG A 473 20.92 -22.45 -40.19
C ARG A 473 20.50 -21.22 -39.36
N PRO A 474 21.15 -20.06 -39.56
CA PRO A 474 20.86 -18.84 -38.80
C PRO A 474 19.45 -18.27 -39.07
N ASP A 475 18.86 -18.56 -40.23
CA ASP A 475 17.53 -18.07 -40.63
C ASP A 475 16.37 -18.89 -40.03
N HIS A 476 16.67 -19.90 -39.20
CA HIS A 476 15.63 -20.74 -38.59
C HIS A 476 14.72 -19.91 -37.66
N PRO A 477 13.39 -20.15 -37.66
CA PRO A 477 12.43 -19.41 -36.82
C PRO A 477 12.78 -19.31 -35.34
N LEU A 478 13.36 -20.38 -34.77
CA LEU A 478 13.83 -20.42 -33.39
C LEU A 478 14.93 -19.38 -33.09
N ALA A 479 15.88 -19.15 -34.00
CA ALA A 479 16.91 -18.14 -33.82
C ALA A 479 16.31 -16.74 -33.76
N ALA A 480 15.31 -16.47 -34.61
CA ALA A 480 14.57 -15.20 -34.59
C ALA A 480 13.71 -15.05 -33.32
N ALA A 481 13.13 -16.12 -32.80
CA ALA A 481 12.36 -16.10 -31.54
C ALA A 481 13.27 -15.80 -30.33
N LEU A 482 14.42 -16.47 -30.22
CA LEU A 482 15.39 -16.29 -29.12
C LEU A 482 16.13 -14.94 -29.15
N SER A 483 15.81 -14.05 -30.09
CA SER A 483 16.40 -12.71 -30.20
C SER A 483 15.97 -11.74 -29.10
N THR A 484 15.03 -12.13 -28.23
CA THR A 484 14.57 -11.29 -27.11
C THR A 484 14.84 -11.96 -25.75
N PRO A 485 15.22 -11.20 -24.71
CA PRO A 485 15.44 -11.77 -23.37
C PRO A 485 14.22 -12.50 -22.81
N LEU A 486 13.01 -12.04 -23.15
CA LEU A 486 11.77 -12.72 -22.78
C LEU A 486 11.71 -14.15 -23.33
N MET A 487 11.99 -14.34 -24.62
CA MET A 487 11.91 -15.66 -25.24
C MET A 487 13.01 -16.59 -24.76
N VAL A 488 14.21 -16.07 -24.47
CA VAL A 488 15.28 -16.84 -23.81
C VAL A 488 14.82 -17.30 -22.42
N TRP A 489 14.20 -16.42 -21.63
CA TRP A 489 13.65 -16.79 -20.33
C TRP A 489 12.50 -17.82 -20.42
N LEU A 490 11.59 -17.67 -21.39
CA LEU A 490 10.50 -18.63 -21.63
C LEU A 490 11.05 -19.99 -22.03
N ALA A 491 11.98 -20.03 -22.98
CA ALA A 491 12.65 -21.26 -23.42
C ALA A 491 13.35 -21.98 -22.26
N ARG A 492 14.06 -21.22 -21.41
CA ARG A 492 14.70 -21.76 -20.19
C ARG A 492 13.68 -22.41 -19.26
N THR A 493 12.55 -21.73 -19.06
CA THR A 493 11.53 -22.15 -18.09
C THR A 493 10.73 -23.34 -18.63
N ALA A 494 10.31 -23.29 -19.89
CA ALA A 494 9.57 -24.36 -20.55
C ALA A 494 10.42 -25.65 -20.72
N CYS A 495 11.71 -25.51 -21.04
CA CYS A 495 12.61 -26.66 -21.20
C CYS A 495 13.30 -27.09 -19.89
N ALA A 496 12.84 -26.57 -18.74
CA ALA A 496 13.36 -26.98 -17.44
C ALA A 496 12.88 -28.39 -17.04
N GLY A 497 11.81 -28.94 -17.62
CA GLY A 497 11.37 -30.30 -17.28
C GLY A 497 12.37 -31.39 -17.74
N PRO A 498 12.55 -32.49 -17.01
CA PRO A 498 13.34 -33.65 -17.47
C PRO A 498 12.72 -34.34 -18.69
N GLY A 499 11.44 -34.13 -18.97
CA GLY A 499 10.74 -34.64 -20.15
C GLY A 499 10.60 -33.66 -21.33
N ALA A 500 11.06 -32.41 -21.19
CA ALA A 500 11.00 -31.41 -22.26
C ALA A 500 12.35 -31.34 -22.98
N ASP A 501 12.42 -31.76 -24.25
CA ASP A 501 13.65 -31.72 -25.06
C ASP A 501 13.67 -30.46 -25.96
N PRO A 502 14.64 -29.53 -25.79
CA PRO A 502 14.74 -28.33 -26.63
C PRO A 502 15.00 -28.64 -28.11
N VAL A 503 15.42 -29.85 -28.46
CA VAL A 503 15.53 -30.29 -29.87
C VAL A 503 14.16 -30.28 -30.57
N GLU A 504 13.05 -30.47 -29.87
CA GLU A 504 11.71 -30.42 -30.46
C GLU A 504 11.39 -29.05 -31.09
N LEU A 505 11.98 -27.96 -30.57
CA LEU A 505 11.81 -26.61 -31.09
C LEU A 505 12.45 -26.40 -32.48
N LEU A 506 13.26 -27.36 -32.95
CA LEU A 506 13.83 -27.38 -34.30
C LEU A 506 12.91 -28.01 -35.35
N ASP A 507 11.77 -28.59 -34.96
CA ASP A 507 10.84 -29.20 -35.90
C ASP A 507 10.11 -28.13 -36.72
N ALA A 508 10.63 -27.84 -37.92
CA ALA A 508 10.05 -26.88 -38.85
C ALA A 508 8.64 -27.25 -39.35
N ARG A 509 8.16 -28.49 -39.18
CA ARG A 509 6.77 -28.86 -39.50
C ARG A 509 5.81 -28.44 -38.40
N ARG A 510 6.25 -28.51 -37.14
CA ARG A 510 5.49 -28.04 -35.97
C ARG A 510 5.59 -26.52 -35.80
N PHE A 511 6.75 -25.95 -36.10
CA PHE A 511 7.05 -24.54 -35.91
C PHE A 511 7.54 -23.89 -37.21
N PRO A 512 6.63 -23.58 -38.14
CA PRO A 512 6.99 -23.07 -39.48
C PRO A 512 7.51 -21.62 -39.45
N ASP A 513 7.11 -20.84 -38.45
CA ASP A 513 7.48 -19.43 -38.32
C ASP A 513 7.81 -19.04 -36.88
N ARG A 514 8.29 -17.79 -36.73
CA ARG A 514 8.67 -17.23 -35.43
C ARG A 514 7.50 -17.19 -34.46
N ALA A 515 6.30 -16.87 -34.94
CA ALA A 515 5.13 -16.71 -34.10
C ALA A 515 4.71 -18.05 -33.47
N ALA A 516 4.77 -19.15 -34.24
CA ALA A 516 4.49 -20.50 -33.75
C ALA A 516 5.44 -20.93 -32.62
N VAL A 517 6.74 -20.60 -32.71
CA VAL A 517 7.70 -20.84 -31.63
C VAL A 517 7.36 -19.98 -30.41
N GLU A 518 7.11 -18.68 -30.60
CA GLU A 518 6.78 -17.76 -29.51
C GLU A 518 5.49 -18.18 -28.78
N GLU A 519 4.46 -18.60 -29.51
CA GLU A 519 3.18 -19.07 -28.98
C GLU A 519 3.36 -20.35 -28.16
N HIS A 520 4.10 -21.33 -28.68
CA HIS A 520 4.39 -22.56 -27.95
C HIS A 520 5.14 -22.32 -26.64
N LEU A 521 6.14 -21.43 -26.65
CA LEU A 521 6.89 -21.07 -25.45
C LEU A 521 6.04 -20.33 -24.40
N LEU A 522 5.10 -19.49 -24.84
CA LEU A 522 4.12 -18.85 -23.95
C LEU A 522 3.14 -19.87 -23.38
N GLU A 523 2.70 -20.82 -24.20
CA GLU A 523 1.76 -21.85 -23.82
C GLU A 523 2.33 -22.82 -22.76
N ALA A 524 3.60 -23.20 -22.93
CA ALA A 524 4.30 -24.12 -22.05
C ALA A 524 4.70 -23.50 -20.70
N LEU A 525 4.63 -22.16 -20.55
CA LEU A 525 5.11 -21.46 -19.35
C LEU A 525 4.35 -21.88 -18.08
N VAL A 526 3.02 -21.75 -18.08
CA VAL A 526 2.21 -21.99 -16.87
C VAL A 526 2.37 -23.44 -16.39
N PRO A 527 2.26 -24.47 -17.26
CA PRO A 527 2.55 -25.85 -16.85
C PRO A 527 3.93 -26.03 -16.25
N ALA A 528 4.98 -25.57 -16.95
CA ALA A 528 6.36 -25.77 -16.51
C ALA A 528 6.65 -25.14 -15.13
N VAL A 529 6.07 -23.97 -14.86
CA VAL A 529 6.26 -23.24 -13.60
C VAL A 529 5.52 -23.89 -12.42
N TYR A 530 4.33 -24.44 -12.66
CA TYR A 530 3.55 -25.12 -11.60
C TYR A 530 4.01 -26.56 -11.34
N GLU A 531 4.61 -27.23 -12.33
CA GLU A 531 5.16 -28.58 -12.19
C GLU A 531 6.58 -28.62 -11.59
N HIS A 532 7.45 -27.66 -11.93
CA HIS A 532 8.90 -27.79 -11.68
C HIS A 532 9.51 -26.80 -10.69
N HIS A 533 8.81 -25.73 -10.31
CA HIS A 533 9.30 -24.81 -9.27
C HIS A 533 8.72 -25.20 -7.90
N PRO A 534 9.54 -25.65 -6.93
CA PRO A 534 9.07 -25.88 -5.57
C PRO A 534 8.59 -24.56 -4.94
N PRO A 535 7.54 -24.58 -4.11
CA PRO A 535 7.03 -23.38 -3.45
C PRO A 535 8.10 -22.74 -2.56
N ALA A 536 8.08 -21.40 -2.47
CA ALA A 536 9.06 -20.62 -1.72
C ALA A 536 9.12 -21.00 -0.23
N PRO A 537 10.28 -20.86 0.44
CA PRO A 537 10.47 -21.26 1.84
C PRO A 537 9.59 -20.51 2.87
N SER A 538 8.89 -19.44 2.47
CA SER A 538 7.95 -18.69 3.32
C SER A 538 6.69 -19.48 3.72
N ASP A 539 6.42 -20.64 3.10
CA ASP A 539 5.24 -21.47 3.37
C ASP A 539 5.41 -22.52 4.50
N ARG A 540 6.59 -22.62 5.14
CA ARG A 540 6.77 -23.60 6.23
C ARG A 540 5.96 -23.31 7.51
N ALA A 541 5.30 -22.16 7.60
CA ALA A 541 4.49 -21.79 8.77
C ALA A 541 2.98 -22.08 8.63
N GLY A 542 2.51 -22.69 7.53
CA GLY A 542 1.06 -22.82 7.29
C GLY A 542 0.61 -23.99 6.41
N GLY A 543 0.76 -25.24 6.89
CA GLY A 543 0.14 -26.43 6.29
C GLY A 543 0.65 -26.80 4.89
N PRO A 544 0.24 -27.96 4.33
CA PRO A 544 0.63 -28.34 2.97
C PRO A 544 0.10 -27.30 2.00
N ALA A 545 0.98 -26.46 1.44
CA ALA A 545 0.64 -25.58 0.34
C ALA A 545 0.03 -26.45 -0.76
N ALA A 546 -1.27 -26.22 -1.04
CA ALA A 546 -1.99 -26.98 -2.04
C ALA A 546 -1.27 -26.77 -3.38
N ARG A 547 -0.58 -27.80 -3.86
CA ARG A 547 -0.08 -27.82 -5.24
C ARG A 547 -1.30 -27.61 -6.13
N HIS A 548 -1.38 -26.44 -6.75
CA HIS A 548 -2.43 -26.16 -7.70
C HIS A 548 -2.18 -27.01 -8.94
N ASP A 549 -3.22 -27.67 -9.44
CA ASP A 549 -3.15 -28.35 -10.73
C ASP A 549 -2.78 -27.29 -11.80
N PRO A 550 -1.76 -27.53 -12.64
CA PRO A 550 -1.40 -26.65 -13.74
C PRO A 550 -2.58 -26.22 -14.62
N ALA A 551 -3.56 -27.11 -14.84
CA ALA A 551 -4.73 -26.82 -15.65
C ALA A 551 -5.65 -25.78 -14.98
N ASP A 552 -5.85 -25.90 -13.67
CA ASP A 552 -6.62 -24.94 -12.87
C ASP A 552 -5.91 -23.57 -12.81
N ALA A 553 -4.58 -23.58 -12.62
CA ALA A 553 -3.77 -22.36 -12.62
C ALA A 553 -3.86 -21.61 -13.94
N ARG A 554 -3.76 -22.33 -15.08
CA ARG A 554 -3.95 -21.74 -16.43
C ARG A 554 -5.35 -21.17 -16.61
N ARG A 555 -6.40 -21.88 -16.18
CA ARG A 555 -7.79 -21.40 -16.27
C ARG A 555 -7.98 -20.09 -15.49
N TRP A 556 -7.48 -20.03 -14.26
CA TRP A 556 -7.60 -18.84 -13.42
C TRP A 556 -6.78 -17.65 -13.94
N LEU A 557 -5.54 -17.87 -14.37
CA LEU A 557 -4.71 -16.83 -14.97
C LEU A 557 -5.28 -16.32 -16.30
N GLY A 558 -5.83 -17.20 -17.13
CA GLY A 558 -6.53 -16.83 -18.36
C GLY A 558 -7.76 -15.96 -18.10
N PHE A 559 -8.56 -16.32 -17.10
CA PHE A 559 -9.69 -15.47 -16.67
C PHE A 559 -9.23 -14.07 -16.22
N LEU A 560 -8.17 -14.00 -15.41
CA LEU A 560 -7.62 -12.73 -14.94
C LEU A 560 -7.03 -11.90 -16.09
N ALA A 561 -6.31 -12.53 -17.03
CA ALA A 561 -5.75 -11.87 -18.20
C ALA A 561 -6.85 -11.29 -19.10
N ALA A 562 -7.89 -12.08 -19.38
CA ALA A 562 -9.05 -11.63 -20.16
C ALA A 562 -9.82 -10.49 -19.47
N HIS A 563 -9.90 -10.51 -18.13
CA HIS A 563 -10.48 -9.40 -17.37
C HIS A 563 -9.68 -8.11 -17.56
N LEU A 564 -8.36 -8.17 -17.42
CA LEU A 564 -7.48 -7.00 -17.56
C LEU A 564 -7.50 -6.44 -18.99
N ASP A 565 -7.49 -7.32 -20.00
CA ASP A 565 -7.52 -6.94 -21.41
C ASP A 565 -8.84 -6.22 -21.78
N ARG A 566 -10.00 -6.77 -21.37
CA ARG A 566 -11.31 -6.11 -21.55
C ARG A 566 -11.39 -4.72 -20.94
N ARG A 567 -10.61 -4.47 -19.89
CA ARG A 567 -10.57 -3.21 -19.14
C ARG A 567 -9.53 -2.24 -19.69
N GLY A 568 -8.66 -2.68 -20.60
CA GLY A 568 -7.55 -1.88 -21.12
C GLY A 568 -6.53 -1.50 -20.02
N THR A 569 -6.42 -2.30 -18.96
CA THR A 569 -5.48 -2.06 -17.86
C THR A 569 -4.53 -3.26 -17.69
N ARG A 570 -3.35 -3.01 -17.12
CA ARG A 570 -2.41 -4.07 -16.72
C ARG A 570 -2.44 -4.30 -15.21
N ASP A 571 -3.12 -3.42 -14.47
CA ASP A 571 -3.20 -3.42 -13.02
C ASP A 571 -4.33 -4.33 -12.53
N LEU A 572 -3.95 -5.45 -11.94
CA LEU A 572 -4.86 -6.32 -11.20
C LEU A 572 -5.04 -5.77 -9.78
N ALA A 573 -6.00 -4.86 -9.66
CA ALA A 573 -6.55 -4.41 -8.40
C ALA A 573 -7.64 -5.37 -7.91
N TRP A 574 -7.41 -6.04 -6.77
CA TRP A 574 -8.37 -7.03 -6.25
C TRP A 574 -9.75 -6.44 -5.97
N TRP A 575 -9.81 -5.15 -5.60
CA TRP A 575 -11.07 -4.46 -5.33
C TRP A 575 -11.86 -4.16 -6.59
N GLU A 576 -11.29 -4.25 -7.80
CA GLU A 576 -12.00 -4.00 -9.05
C GLU A 576 -12.62 -5.27 -9.67
N LEU A 577 -12.25 -6.46 -9.17
CA LEU A 577 -12.79 -7.75 -9.62
C LEU A 577 -14.31 -7.85 -9.51
N HIS A 578 -14.94 -7.08 -8.61
CA HIS A 578 -16.40 -7.07 -8.45
C HIS A 578 -17.15 -6.60 -9.69
N ARG A 579 -16.47 -5.93 -10.63
CA ARG A 579 -17.05 -5.46 -11.88
C ARG A 579 -17.36 -6.59 -12.87
N GLU A 580 -16.79 -7.78 -12.68
CA GLU A 580 -17.09 -8.99 -13.47
C GLU A 580 -18.37 -9.71 -13.02
N VAL A 581 -18.89 -9.38 -11.84
CA VAL A 581 -20.12 -10.00 -11.34
C VAL A 581 -21.32 -9.29 -11.95
N PRO A 582 -22.29 -10.01 -12.56
CA PRO A 582 -23.50 -9.39 -13.07
C PRO A 582 -24.21 -8.63 -11.97
N ARG A 583 -24.64 -7.40 -12.27
CA ARG A 583 -25.33 -6.52 -11.31
C ARG A 583 -26.55 -7.22 -10.67
N ALA A 584 -27.23 -8.08 -11.42
CA ALA A 584 -28.34 -8.88 -10.93
C ALA A 584 -27.95 -9.74 -9.73
N VAL A 585 -26.75 -10.34 -9.74
CA VAL A 585 -26.26 -11.19 -8.64
C VAL A 585 -25.96 -10.35 -7.41
N THR A 586 -25.18 -9.28 -7.55
CA THR A 586 -24.86 -8.39 -6.43
C THR A 586 -26.13 -7.80 -5.82
N ASN A 587 -27.07 -7.36 -6.66
CA ASN A 587 -28.36 -6.83 -6.23
C ASN A 587 -29.25 -7.89 -5.57
N SER A 588 -29.20 -9.14 -6.05
CA SER A 588 -29.99 -10.25 -5.47
C SER A 588 -29.46 -10.65 -4.10
N VAL A 589 -28.14 -10.72 -3.92
CA VAL A 589 -27.51 -10.97 -2.61
C VAL A 589 -27.86 -9.83 -1.65
N TYR A 590 -27.78 -8.59 -2.11
CA TYR A 590 -28.18 -7.42 -1.33
C TYR A 590 -29.65 -7.45 -0.93
N GLY A 591 -30.53 -7.65 -1.91
CA GLY A 591 -31.97 -7.71 -1.70
C GLY A 591 -32.37 -8.85 -0.78
N PHE A 592 -31.69 -10.00 -0.87
CA PHE A 592 -31.89 -11.12 0.03
C PHE A 592 -31.50 -10.79 1.48
N VAL A 593 -30.34 -10.17 1.70
CA VAL A 593 -29.91 -9.77 3.06
C VAL A 593 -30.83 -8.72 3.65
N VAL A 594 -31.18 -7.68 2.88
CA VAL A 594 -32.14 -6.65 3.33
C VAL A 594 -33.50 -7.27 3.62
N GLY A 595 -34.02 -8.09 2.70
CA GLY A 595 -35.31 -8.75 2.85
C GLY A 595 -35.36 -9.66 4.08
N LEU A 596 -34.30 -10.45 4.32
CA LEU A 596 -34.19 -11.32 5.49
C LEU A 596 -34.25 -10.53 6.80
N VAL A 597 -33.49 -9.43 6.88
CA VAL A 597 -33.43 -8.55 8.06
C VAL A 597 -34.79 -7.87 8.28
N THR A 598 -35.35 -7.24 7.25
CA THR A 598 -36.64 -6.54 7.34
C THR A 598 -37.77 -7.50 7.67
N GLY A 599 -37.80 -8.68 7.04
CA GLY A 599 -38.77 -9.73 7.32
C GLY A 599 -38.67 -10.28 8.75
N ALA A 600 -37.45 -10.54 9.24
CA ALA A 600 -37.23 -10.95 10.63
C ALA A 600 -37.67 -9.87 11.62
N GLY A 601 -37.42 -8.59 11.33
CA GLY A 601 -37.81 -7.46 12.17
C GLY A 601 -39.32 -7.29 12.28
N ILE A 602 -40.02 -7.37 11.16
CA ILE A 602 -41.48 -7.24 11.12
C ILE A 602 -42.13 -8.46 11.79
N GLY A 603 -41.66 -9.68 11.52
CA GLY A 603 -42.18 -10.90 12.11
C GLY A 603 -41.97 -10.97 13.62
N LEU A 604 -40.70 -10.84 14.08
CA LEU A 604 -40.35 -10.94 15.50
C LEU A 604 -40.86 -9.73 16.29
N GLY A 605 -40.78 -8.52 15.72
CA GLY A 605 -41.27 -7.30 16.35
C GLY A 605 -42.80 -7.29 16.49
N GLY A 606 -43.52 -7.74 15.46
CA GLY A 606 -44.98 -7.88 15.51
C GLY A 606 -45.46 -8.91 16.54
N LEU A 607 -44.71 -10.00 16.73
CA LEU A 607 -44.96 -10.97 17.79
C LEU A 607 -44.66 -10.39 19.18
N ALA A 608 -43.55 -9.67 19.34
CA ALA A 608 -43.16 -9.04 20.60
C ALA A 608 -44.10 -7.88 21.02
N ALA A 609 -44.70 -7.19 20.05
CA ALA A 609 -45.68 -6.13 20.27
C ALA A 609 -47.11 -6.64 20.52
N GLY A 610 -47.35 -7.96 20.41
CA GLY A 610 -48.70 -8.54 20.52
C GLY A 610 -49.61 -8.26 19.31
N LEU A 611 -49.08 -7.71 18.22
CA LEU A 611 -49.81 -7.42 16.98
C LEU A 611 -50.05 -8.68 16.13
N LEU A 612 -49.21 -9.70 16.29
CA LEU A 612 -49.33 -10.98 15.61
C LEU A 612 -49.64 -12.09 16.62
N PRO A 613 -50.82 -12.75 16.52
CA PRO A 613 -51.32 -13.63 17.57
C PRO A 613 -50.59 -14.98 17.66
N THR A 614 -49.82 -15.36 16.64
CA THR A 614 -49.10 -16.65 16.62
C THR A 614 -47.74 -16.55 15.93
N PRO A 615 -46.77 -17.43 16.29
CA PRO A 615 -45.48 -17.54 15.58
C PRO A 615 -45.64 -17.86 14.09
N SER A 616 -46.67 -18.62 13.72
CA SER A 616 -46.98 -18.93 12.32
C SER A 616 -47.41 -17.70 11.52
N ALA A 617 -48.16 -16.78 12.15
CA ALA A 617 -48.51 -15.49 11.55
C ALA A 617 -47.27 -14.60 11.41
N ALA A 618 -46.38 -14.58 12.40
CA ALA A 618 -45.10 -13.88 12.36
C ALA A 618 -44.20 -14.33 11.21
N LEU A 619 -44.08 -15.65 10.98
CA LEU A 619 -43.30 -16.19 9.87
C LEU A 619 -43.91 -15.86 8.51
N ARG A 620 -45.24 -15.96 8.34
CA ARG A 620 -45.91 -15.63 7.07
C ARG A 620 -45.80 -14.13 6.74
N VAL A 621 -46.06 -13.27 7.72
CA VAL A 621 -45.97 -11.81 7.55
C VAL A 621 -44.51 -11.39 7.32
N GLY A 622 -43.56 -11.95 8.07
CA GLY A 622 -42.13 -11.71 7.86
C GLY A 622 -41.63 -12.18 6.50
N PHE A 623 -42.10 -13.33 6.01
CA PHE A 623 -41.76 -13.84 4.68
C PHE A 623 -42.34 -12.98 3.54
N LEU A 624 -43.60 -12.55 3.65
CA LEU A 624 -44.22 -11.64 2.68
C LEU A 624 -43.50 -10.28 2.66
N ALA A 625 -43.10 -9.80 3.84
CA ALA A 625 -42.33 -8.58 4.01
C ALA A 625 -40.83 -8.72 3.64
N CYS A 626 -40.35 -9.93 3.34
CA CYS A 626 -39.02 -10.16 2.78
C CYS A 626 -39.01 -9.95 1.26
N LEU A 627 -40.08 -10.38 0.57
CA LEU A 627 -40.17 -10.40 -0.90
C LEU A 627 -40.31 -9.00 -1.53
N LEU A 628 -41.14 -8.11 -0.95
CA LEU A 628 -41.45 -6.80 -1.54
C LEU A 628 -40.36 -5.73 -1.31
N PRO A 629 -39.84 -5.52 -0.08
CA PRO A 629 -38.75 -4.58 0.20
C PRO A 629 -37.39 -5.07 -0.34
N GLY A 630 -37.15 -6.39 -0.39
CA GLY A 630 -35.90 -6.95 -0.92
C GLY A 630 -35.68 -6.61 -2.39
N VAL A 631 -36.73 -6.66 -3.21
CA VAL A 631 -36.67 -6.32 -4.65
C VAL A 631 -36.51 -4.81 -4.86
N VAL A 632 -37.30 -3.99 -4.15
CA VAL A 632 -37.22 -2.52 -4.27
C VAL A 632 -35.89 -2.00 -3.72
N SER A 633 -35.44 -2.51 -2.59
CA SER A 633 -34.15 -2.15 -1.99
C SER A 633 -32.99 -2.59 -2.88
N GLY A 634 -33.01 -3.80 -3.45
CA GLY A 634 -31.97 -4.27 -4.37
C GLY A 634 -31.83 -3.44 -5.66
N LEU A 635 -32.93 -2.87 -6.16
CA LEU A 635 -32.94 -1.96 -7.32
C LEU A 635 -32.46 -0.55 -6.96
N VAL A 636 -32.78 -0.08 -5.77
CA VAL A 636 -32.50 1.28 -5.29
C VAL A 636 -31.08 1.43 -4.74
N THR A 637 -30.56 0.43 -4.01
CA THR A 637 -29.16 0.39 -3.56
C THR A 637 -28.21 0.27 -4.76
N ALA A 638 -28.54 -0.50 -5.80
CA ALA A 638 -27.75 -0.58 -7.04
C ALA A 638 -27.40 0.79 -7.69
N ARG A 639 -28.16 1.85 -7.37
CA ARG A 639 -27.94 3.22 -7.85
C ARG A 639 -27.03 4.05 -6.94
N ALA A 640 -27.12 3.88 -5.62
CA ALA A 640 -26.30 4.59 -4.62
C ALA A 640 -24.85 4.09 -4.54
N TRP A 641 -24.60 2.88 -5.06
CA TRP A 641 -23.32 2.17 -4.95
C TRP A 641 -22.31 2.49 -6.06
N ARG A 642 -22.74 3.28 -7.06
CA ARG A 642 -21.92 3.68 -8.21
C ARG A 642 -20.76 4.62 -7.87
N THR A 643 -20.57 4.98 -6.60
CA THR A 643 -19.59 5.99 -6.16
C THR A 643 -18.46 5.44 -5.29
N GLN A 644 -18.39 4.13 -5.03
CA GLN A 644 -17.38 3.52 -4.16
C GLN A 644 -16.42 2.64 -4.94
N ASP A 645 -15.56 3.27 -5.74
CA ASP A 645 -14.56 2.57 -6.56
C ASP A 645 -13.19 2.41 -5.87
N THR A 646 -12.99 3.01 -4.70
CA THR A 646 -11.68 3.05 -4.02
C THR A 646 -11.74 2.43 -2.62
N PRO A 647 -10.79 1.54 -2.25
CA PRO A 647 -10.70 0.99 -0.89
C PRO A 647 -10.54 2.11 0.15
N GLY A 648 -11.12 1.93 1.33
CA GLY A 648 -11.15 2.94 2.39
C GLY A 648 -10.10 2.69 3.47
N LEU A 649 -9.28 3.69 3.79
CA LEU A 649 -8.36 3.60 4.94
C LEU A 649 -9.05 4.10 6.22
N ALA A 650 -8.85 3.38 7.32
CA ALA A 650 -9.33 3.82 8.63
C ALA A 650 -8.40 4.92 9.16
N ASP A 651 -8.89 6.16 9.20
CA ASP A 651 -8.23 7.26 9.88
C ASP A 651 -9.16 7.83 10.97
N ALA A 652 -8.73 7.70 12.22
CA ALA A 652 -9.46 8.14 13.42
C ALA A 652 -9.32 9.65 13.70
N ARG A 653 -8.84 10.45 12.73
CA ARG A 653 -8.72 11.91 12.86
C ARG A 653 -10.05 12.59 12.53
N VAL A 654 -10.85 12.83 13.58
CA VAL A 654 -12.24 13.38 13.53
C VAL A 654 -12.30 14.90 13.25
N ARG A 655 -11.18 15.64 13.25
CA ARG A 655 -11.20 17.10 13.23
C ARG A 655 -11.41 17.68 11.81
N GLY A 656 -12.54 18.39 11.60
CA GLY A 656 -12.80 19.24 10.42
C GLY A 656 -13.82 18.75 9.38
N ARG A 657 -14.61 17.69 9.65
CA ARG A 657 -15.50 17.05 8.64
C ARG A 657 -16.96 17.54 8.61
N PHE A 658 -17.37 18.47 9.50
CA PHE A 658 -18.77 18.88 9.65
C PHE A 658 -19.40 19.48 8.37
N GLY A 659 -18.64 20.24 7.58
CA GLY A 659 -19.14 20.88 6.35
C GLY A 659 -19.47 19.90 5.22
N ARG A 660 -18.75 18.77 5.11
CA ARG A 660 -19.06 17.71 4.13
C ARG A 660 -20.28 16.88 4.52
N LEU A 661 -20.51 16.73 5.82
CA LEU A 661 -21.65 16.01 6.39
C LEU A 661 -22.97 16.69 6.03
N LEU A 662 -23.02 18.03 6.05
CA LEU A 662 -24.20 18.84 5.69
C LEU A 662 -24.59 18.74 4.20
N GLY A 663 -23.61 18.74 3.29
CA GLY A 663 -23.86 18.61 1.84
C GLY A 663 -24.39 17.22 1.44
N ALA A 664 -23.84 16.16 2.04
CA ALA A 664 -24.30 14.78 1.85
C ALA A 664 -25.70 14.53 2.47
N PHE A 665 -26.05 15.27 3.52
CA PHE A 665 -27.34 15.14 4.20
C PHE A 665 -28.52 15.54 3.29
N ARG A 666 -28.35 16.58 2.46
CA ARG A 666 -29.41 17.10 1.57
C ARG A 666 -29.86 16.08 0.52
N ASP A 667 -28.91 15.49 -0.21
CA ASP A 667 -29.23 14.56 -1.30
C ASP A 667 -29.73 13.20 -0.77
N ARG A 668 -29.46 12.89 0.51
CA ARG A 668 -29.82 11.61 1.17
C ARG A 668 -31.08 11.69 2.02
N LEU A 669 -31.53 12.88 2.41
CA LEU A 669 -32.83 13.10 3.05
C LEU A 669 -33.98 12.68 2.13
N ALA A 670 -33.88 13.02 0.83
CA ALA A 670 -34.85 12.59 -0.18
C ALA A 670 -34.92 11.07 -0.31
N PHE A 671 -33.77 10.39 -0.23
CA PHE A 671 -33.67 8.93 -0.29
C PHE A 671 -34.29 8.26 0.95
N GLY A 672 -33.91 8.70 2.16
CA GLY A 672 -34.45 8.18 3.41
C GLY A 672 -35.96 8.38 3.51
N SER A 673 -36.46 9.53 3.05
CA SER A 673 -37.89 9.84 3.02
C SER A 673 -38.66 8.94 2.04
N LEU A 674 -38.12 8.69 0.84
CA LEU A 674 -38.71 7.80 -0.14
C LEU A 674 -38.80 6.35 0.39
N MET A 675 -37.71 5.85 0.98
CA MET A 675 -37.69 4.51 1.58
C MET A 675 -38.66 4.39 2.76
N GLY A 676 -38.73 5.41 3.62
CA GLY A 676 -39.70 5.44 4.71
C GLY A 676 -41.14 5.41 4.21
N ALA A 677 -41.46 6.15 3.14
CA ALA A 677 -42.79 6.16 2.54
C ALA A 677 -43.18 4.81 1.91
N VAL A 678 -42.25 4.15 1.20
CA VAL A 678 -42.47 2.81 0.63
C VAL A 678 -42.75 1.80 1.74
N ILE A 679 -41.95 1.81 2.81
CA ILE A 679 -42.13 0.89 3.94
C ILE A 679 -43.44 1.16 4.67
N ALA A 680 -43.81 2.43 4.87
CA ALA A 680 -45.09 2.80 5.45
C ALA A 680 -46.28 2.29 4.62
N LEU A 681 -46.22 2.45 3.30
CA LEU A 681 -47.28 2.01 2.39
C LEU A 681 -47.42 0.47 2.37
N VAL A 682 -46.32 -0.25 2.38
CA VAL A 682 -46.30 -1.73 2.34
C VAL A 682 -46.79 -2.33 3.66
N THR A 683 -46.50 -1.69 4.79
CA THR A 683 -46.84 -2.21 6.12
C THR A 683 -48.20 -1.72 6.63
N ALA A 684 -48.73 -0.61 6.12
CA ALA A 684 -50.02 -0.05 6.53
C ALA A 684 -51.22 -1.03 6.44
N PRO A 685 -51.35 -1.91 5.44
CA PRO A 685 -52.43 -2.91 5.40
C PRO A 685 -52.33 -3.97 6.50
N LEU A 686 -51.13 -4.18 7.08
CA LEU A 686 -50.86 -5.24 8.05
C LEU A 686 -50.95 -4.75 9.50
N VAL A 687 -50.48 -3.53 9.76
CA VAL A 687 -50.38 -2.97 11.13
C VAL A 687 -51.16 -1.67 11.31
N GLY A 688 -51.98 -1.30 10.33
CA GLY A 688 -52.72 -0.04 10.30
C GLY A 688 -51.87 1.16 9.86
N PHE A 689 -52.52 2.24 9.43
CA PHE A 689 -51.85 3.44 8.91
C PHE A 689 -50.89 4.09 9.91
N GLY A 690 -51.29 4.18 11.18
CA GLY A 690 -50.43 4.68 12.26
C GLY A 690 -49.20 3.80 12.50
N GLY A 691 -49.36 2.48 12.46
CA GLY A 691 -48.25 1.54 12.61
C GLY A 691 -47.30 1.55 11.43
N GLY A 692 -47.83 1.61 10.21
CA GLY A 692 -47.04 1.75 9.00
C GLY A 692 -46.23 3.04 8.98
N ALA A 693 -46.83 4.16 9.39
CA ALA A 693 -46.14 5.45 9.47
C ALA A 693 -44.95 5.44 10.45
N VAL A 694 -45.10 4.82 11.62
CA VAL A 694 -44.02 4.71 12.61
C VAL A 694 -42.88 3.82 12.10
N LEU A 695 -43.20 2.66 11.52
CA LEU A 695 -42.20 1.76 10.94
C LEU A 695 -41.48 2.37 9.74
N GLY A 696 -42.21 3.12 8.90
CA GLY A 696 -41.66 3.86 7.77
C GLY A 696 -40.75 5.00 8.20
N ALA A 697 -41.16 5.83 9.16
CA ALA A 697 -40.33 6.91 9.69
C ALA A 697 -39.04 6.39 10.36
N GLY A 698 -39.16 5.33 11.16
CA GLY A 698 -37.99 4.66 11.75
C GLY A 698 -37.03 4.15 10.69
N SER A 699 -37.54 3.45 9.67
CA SER A 699 -36.72 2.90 8.58
C SER A 699 -36.09 3.97 7.68
N GLY A 700 -36.80 5.07 7.41
CA GLY A 700 -36.27 6.21 6.67
C GLY A 700 -35.15 6.93 7.41
N LEU A 701 -35.28 7.05 8.74
CA LEU A 701 -34.23 7.57 9.62
C LEU A 701 -33.01 6.63 9.66
N CYS A 702 -33.20 5.30 9.69
CA CYS A 702 -32.11 4.33 9.56
C CYS A 702 -31.31 4.53 8.28
N ALA A 703 -32.00 4.68 7.15
CA ALA A 703 -31.37 4.83 5.84
C ALA A 703 -30.56 6.15 5.77
N LEU A 704 -31.10 7.23 6.36
CA LEU A 704 -30.44 8.53 6.45
C LEU A 704 -29.18 8.47 7.33
N LEU A 705 -29.28 7.91 8.54
CA LEU A 705 -28.18 7.80 9.49
C LEU A 705 -27.09 6.83 9.02
N SER A 706 -27.47 5.69 8.42
CA SER A 706 -26.56 4.72 7.80
C SER A 706 -25.61 5.39 6.81
N ALA A 707 -26.18 6.19 5.91
CA ALA A 707 -25.43 6.82 4.85
C ALA A 707 -24.55 7.96 5.39
N GLY A 708 -25.03 8.73 6.38
CA GLY A 708 -24.22 9.77 7.04
C GLY A 708 -22.97 9.21 7.74
N VAL A 709 -23.12 8.11 8.47
CA VAL A 709 -22.01 7.42 9.17
C VAL A 709 -21.03 6.79 8.18
N ALA A 710 -21.54 6.20 7.10
CA ALA A 710 -20.73 5.63 6.01
C ALA A 710 -19.75 6.63 5.41
N ASP A 711 -20.18 7.87 5.15
CA ASP A 711 -19.31 8.92 4.59
C ASP A 711 -18.42 9.57 5.64
N TRP A 712 -18.87 9.63 6.89
CA TRP A 712 -18.05 10.13 7.99
C TRP A 712 -16.84 9.24 8.25
N LEU A 713 -17.02 7.92 8.13
CA LEU A 713 -15.97 6.91 8.29
C LEU A 713 -15.06 6.75 7.06
N LYS A 714 -15.52 7.15 5.88
CA LYS A 714 -14.72 7.09 4.65
C LYS A 714 -13.76 8.28 4.56
N ALA A 715 -12.50 8.04 4.90
CA ALA A 715 -11.40 8.80 4.31
C ALA A 715 -11.10 8.18 2.94
N PRO A 716 -11.02 8.97 1.83
CA PRO A 716 -10.45 8.44 0.61
C PRO A 716 -9.05 7.94 0.94
N ALA A 717 -8.75 6.70 0.58
CA ALA A 717 -7.39 6.23 0.65
C ALA A 717 -6.57 7.15 -0.25
N ASP A 718 -5.67 7.94 0.34
CA ASP A 718 -4.48 8.31 -0.40
C ASP A 718 -3.85 6.98 -0.80
N GLU A 719 -3.76 6.72 -2.11
CA GLU A 719 -3.23 5.48 -2.74
C GLU A 719 -1.80 5.11 -2.31
N LEU A 720 -1.21 5.80 -1.33
CA LEU A 720 0.23 5.98 -1.18
C LEU A 720 0.79 5.52 0.16
N ARG A 721 0.09 4.66 0.93
CA ARG A 721 0.59 4.19 2.25
C ARG A 721 0.63 2.69 2.50
N ALA A 722 0.19 1.87 1.55
CA ALA A 722 0.22 0.42 1.70
C ALA A 722 1.24 -0.21 0.73
N PRO A 723 2.40 -0.70 1.21
CA PRO A 723 3.44 -1.28 0.36
C PRO A 723 3.09 -2.68 -0.19
N SER A 724 1.88 -3.21 0.08
CA SER A 724 1.45 -4.50 -0.48
C SER A 724 -0.06 -4.66 -0.63
N PRO A 725 -0.54 -5.40 -1.65
CA PRO A 725 -1.95 -5.72 -1.86
C PRO A 725 -2.62 -6.38 -0.65
N ALA A 726 -1.88 -7.25 0.05
CA ALA A 726 -2.36 -7.92 1.26
C ALA A 726 -2.49 -6.98 2.46
N ALA A 727 -1.71 -5.89 2.52
CA ALA A 727 -1.89 -4.86 3.53
C ALA A 727 -3.18 -4.07 3.27
N VAL A 728 -3.46 -3.71 2.01
CA VAL A 728 -4.71 -3.03 1.62
C VAL A 728 -5.92 -3.90 1.99
N LEU A 729 -5.90 -5.19 1.67
CA LEU A 729 -6.98 -6.11 2.01
C LEU A 729 -7.20 -6.24 3.53
N ARG A 730 -6.12 -6.31 4.32
CA ARG A 730 -6.22 -6.38 5.79
C ARG A 730 -6.76 -5.09 6.39
N SER A 731 -6.32 -3.95 5.89
CA SER A 731 -6.81 -2.64 6.33
C SER A 731 -8.29 -2.45 5.99
N ASP A 732 -8.72 -2.83 4.79
CA ASP A 732 -10.13 -2.75 4.38
C ASP A 732 -11.02 -3.78 5.13
N ARG A 733 -10.48 -4.96 5.46
CA ARG A 733 -11.15 -5.93 6.35
C ARG A 733 -11.30 -5.38 7.77
N ALA A 734 -10.27 -4.74 8.32
CA ALA A 734 -10.34 -4.11 9.63
C ALA A 734 -11.35 -2.95 9.62
N MET A 735 -11.40 -2.16 8.54
CA MET A 735 -12.43 -1.15 8.32
C MET A 735 -13.83 -1.76 8.32
N SER A 736 -14.04 -2.86 7.60
CA SER A 736 -15.32 -3.58 7.56
C SER A 736 -15.74 -4.07 8.95
N ALA A 737 -14.77 -4.55 9.75
CA ALA A 737 -14.99 -5.02 11.12
C ALA A 737 -15.31 -3.90 12.11
N VAL A 738 -14.89 -2.65 11.85
CA VAL A 738 -15.23 -1.48 12.68
C VAL A 738 -16.55 -0.86 12.21
N ARG A 739 -16.71 -0.68 10.89
CA ARG A 739 -17.84 0.03 10.28
C ARG A 739 -19.17 -0.66 10.53
N GLY A 740 -19.23 -1.99 10.40
CA GLY A 740 -20.45 -2.77 10.64
C GLY A 740 -21.01 -2.53 12.06
N PRO A 741 -20.24 -2.79 13.14
CA PRO A 741 -20.68 -2.55 14.50
C PRO A 741 -21.03 -1.09 14.80
N THR A 742 -20.23 -0.12 14.34
CA THR A 742 -20.50 1.31 14.57
C THR A 742 -21.82 1.72 13.92
N GLN A 743 -22.05 1.30 12.67
CA GLN A 743 -23.29 1.59 11.96
C GLN A 743 -24.48 0.87 12.60
N GLY A 744 -24.31 -0.39 13.02
CA GLY A 744 -25.29 -1.16 13.79
C GLY A 744 -25.73 -0.44 15.07
N ALA A 745 -24.76 0.00 15.88
CA ALA A 745 -25.03 0.65 17.16
C ALA A 745 -25.78 1.98 16.99
N VAL A 746 -25.34 2.84 16.06
CA VAL A 746 -26.01 4.14 15.81
C VAL A 746 -27.47 3.94 15.43
N ILE A 747 -27.76 2.94 14.59
CA ILE A 747 -29.13 2.68 14.15
C ILE A 747 -29.96 2.02 15.24
N ALA A 748 -29.41 1.07 15.97
CA ALA A 748 -30.12 0.41 17.07
C ALA A 748 -30.59 1.42 18.13
N VAL A 749 -29.73 2.40 18.46
CA VAL A 749 -30.02 3.48 19.41
C VAL A 749 -31.09 4.45 18.87
N GLY A 750 -31.21 4.61 17.56
CA GLY A 750 -32.29 5.42 16.96
C GLY A 750 -33.63 4.70 16.87
N VAL A 751 -33.62 3.42 16.46
CA VAL A 751 -34.84 2.65 16.17
C VAL A 751 -35.47 2.06 17.41
N GLY A 752 -34.65 1.48 18.29
CA GLY A 752 -35.12 0.73 19.45
C GLY A 752 -36.01 1.58 20.38
N PRO A 753 -35.59 2.79 20.78
CA PRO A 753 -36.41 3.69 21.60
C PRO A 753 -37.68 4.16 20.87
N LEU A 754 -37.60 4.49 19.58
CA LEU A 754 -38.75 4.97 18.80
C LEU A 754 -39.86 3.91 18.72
N VAL A 755 -39.49 2.66 18.48
CA VAL A 755 -40.43 1.52 18.49
C VAL A 755 -40.87 1.19 19.91
N GLY A 756 -39.96 1.23 20.88
CA GLY A 756 -40.23 0.92 22.29
C GLY A 756 -41.24 1.87 22.93
N CYS A 757 -41.17 3.17 22.63
CA CYS A 757 -42.14 4.16 23.10
C CYS A 757 -43.54 3.94 22.52
N SER A 758 -43.64 3.33 21.34
CA SER A 758 -44.91 3.15 20.62
C SER A 758 -45.57 1.79 20.93
N TYR A 759 -44.77 0.75 21.16
CA TYR A 759 -45.24 -0.65 21.23
C TYR A 759 -44.72 -1.44 22.43
N GLY A 760 -44.02 -0.78 23.36
CA GLY A 760 -43.46 -1.40 24.56
C GLY A 760 -42.00 -1.85 24.43
N ALA A 761 -41.33 -1.97 25.57
CA ALA A 761 -39.88 -2.19 25.65
C ALA A 761 -39.40 -3.48 24.94
N GLY A 762 -40.19 -4.56 25.00
CA GLY A 762 -39.86 -5.82 24.32
C GLY A 762 -39.81 -5.69 22.80
N ALA A 763 -40.79 -5.00 22.21
CA ALA A 763 -40.82 -4.70 20.77
C ALA A 763 -39.66 -3.76 20.37
N GLY A 764 -39.34 -2.78 21.21
CA GLY A 764 -38.21 -1.88 21.01
C GLY A 764 -36.85 -2.59 20.98
N LEU A 765 -36.62 -3.55 21.89
CA LEU A 765 -35.39 -4.35 21.93
C LEU A 765 -35.24 -5.23 20.69
N VAL A 766 -36.32 -5.90 20.27
CA VAL A 766 -36.31 -6.74 19.05
C VAL A 766 -36.07 -5.89 17.81
N ALA A 767 -36.74 -4.74 17.68
CA ALA A 767 -36.54 -3.83 16.57
C ALA A 767 -35.13 -3.25 16.52
N GLY A 768 -34.57 -2.87 17.67
CA GLY A 768 -33.19 -2.39 17.80
C GLY A 768 -32.17 -3.48 17.42
N ALA A 769 -32.35 -4.72 17.87
CA ALA A 769 -31.47 -5.84 17.56
C ALA A 769 -31.50 -6.23 16.07
N VAL A 770 -32.68 -6.21 15.45
CA VAL A 770 -32.79 -6.48 14.01
C VAL A 770 -32.22 -5.33 13.18
N ALA A 771 -32.45 -4.08 13.59
CA ALA A 771 -31.86 -2.92 12.92
C ALA A 771 -30.32 -2.91 13.06
N PHE A 772 -29.79 -3.31 14.22
CA PHE A 772 -28.37 -3.55 14.43
C PHE A 772 -27.82 -4.58 13.45
N ALA A 773 -28.43 -5.77 13.40
CA ALA A 773 -27.99 -6.86 12.54
C ALA A 773 -28.02 -6.44 11.06
N GLY A 774 -29.09 -5.77 10.64
CA GLY A 774 -29.23 -5.21 9.29
C GLY A 774 -28.10 -4.27 8.93
N ALA A 775 -27.86 -3.26 9.76
CA ALA A 775 -26.84 -2.27 9.47
C ALA A 775 -25.42 -2.81 9.59
N PHE A 776 -25.20 -3.79 10.47
CA PHE A 776 -23.94 -4.51 10.58
C PHE A 776 -23.59 -5.21 9.26
N PHE A 777 -24.52 -5.97 8.70
CA PHE A 777 -24.30 -6.68 7.43
C PHE A 777 -24.19 -5.72 6.25
N LEU A 778 -25.06 -4.71 6.17
CA LEU A 778 -25.04 -3.73 5.07
C LEU A 778 -23.79 -2.85 5.11
N GLY A 779 -23.35 -2.42 6.30
CA GLY A 779 -22.15 -1.62 6.49
C GLY A 779 -20.86 -2.39 6.20
N GLY A 780 -20.85 -3.70 6.48
CA GLY A 780 -19.74 -4.60 6.14
C GLY A 780 -19.69 -5.01 4.67
N MET A 781 -20.84 -5.05 3.99
CA MET A 781 -20.92 -5.31 2.55
C MET A 781 -20.61 -4.05 1.70
N ASP A 782 -20.77 -2.84 2.28
CA ASP A 782 -20.48 -1.53 1.64
C ASP A 782 -19.00 -1.13 1.70
N THR A 783 -18.13 -2.12 1.74
CA THR A 783 -16.68 -1.96 1.63
C THR A 783 -16.16 -2.70 0.40
N ALA A 784 -14.96 -2.33 -0.05
CA ALA A 784 -14.29 -3.04 -1.14
C ALA A 784 -14.12 -4.54 -0.81
N TRP A 785 -13.84 -4.86 0.46
CA TRP A 785 -13.77 -6.23 0.97
C TRP A 785 -15.11 -6.97 0.88
N GLY A 786 -16.23 -6.32 1.23
CA GLY A 786 -17.56 -6.91 1.14
C GLY A 786 -17.93 -7.32 -0.29
N LEU A 787 -17.74 -6.41 -1.24
CA LEU A 787 -17.93 -6.70 -2.67
C LEU A 787 -16.97 -7.77 -3.18
N PHE A 788 -15.71 -7.72 -2.76
CA PHE A 788 -14.72 -8.74 -3.08
C PHE A 788 -15.10 -10.11 -2.51
N ALA A 789 -15.69 -10.19 -1.32
CA ALA A 789 -16.16 -11.44 -0.72
C ALA A 789 -17.31 -12.06 -1.53
N ILE A 790 -18.30 -11.27 -1.95
CA ILE A 790 -19.38 -11.70 -2.85
C ILE A 790 -18.79 -12.20 -4.17
N THR A 791 -17.86 -11.43 -4.74
CA THR A 791 -17.20 -11.73 -6.01
C THR A 791 -16.42 -13.04 -5.95
N ARG A 792 -15.64 -13.25 -4.89
CA ARG A 792 -14.89 -14.48 -4.66
C ARG A 792 -15.82 -15.68 -4.48
N GLY A 793 -16.95 -15.51 -3.80
CA GLY A 793 -17.97 -16.56 -3.67
C GLY A 793 -18.58 -16.94 -5.01
N TRP A 794 -19.08 -15.97 -5.77
CA TRP A 794 -19.69 -16.19 -7.08
C TRP A 794 -18.70 -16.79 -8.10
N LEU A 795 -17.53 -16.17 -8.25
CA LEU A 795 -16.52 -16.62 -9.21
C LEU A 795 -15.87 -17.94 -8.79
N GLY A 796 -15.75 -18.20 -7.48
CA GLY A 796 -15.31 -19.49 -6.95
C GLY A 796 -16.31 -20.61 -7.25
N LEU A 797 -17.62 -20.37 -7.05
CA LEU A 797 -18.68 -21.33 -7.43
C LEU A 797 -18.72 -21.60 -8.93
N SER A 798 -18.38 -20.61 -9.76
CA SER A 798 -18.26 -20.77 -11.21
C SER A 798 -16.94 -21.42 -11.68
N GLY A 799 -16.03 -21.77 -10.76
CA GLY A 799 -14.71 -22.35 -11.06
C GLY A 799 -13.71 -21.39 -11.74
N ARG A 800 -14.07 -20.10 -11.89
CA ARG A 800 -13.27 -19.09 -12.60
C ARG A 800 -12.18 -18.45 -11.74
N LEU A 801 -12.30 -18.51 -10.42
CA LEU A 801 -11.27 -18.04 -9.47
C LEU A 801 -10.95 -19.10 -8.41
N PRO A 802 -9.71 -19.09 -7.87
CA PRO A 802 -9.34 -19.95 -6.76
C PRO A 802 -10.04 -19.55 -5.45
N PRO A 803 -10.30 -20.51 -4.54
CA PRO A 803 -10.93 -20.24 -3.24
C PRO A 803 -10.07 -19.31 -2.36
N HIS A 804 -8.74 -19.37 -2.51
CA HIS A 804 -7.78 -18.53 -1.80
C HIS A 804 -7.01 -17.60 -2.75
N LEU A 805 -7.71 -16.74 -3.49
CA LEU A 805 -7.14 -15.84 -4.50
C LEU A 805 -5.84 -15.15 -4.08
N MET A 806 -5.78 -14.52 -2.90
CA MET A 806 -4.57 -13.80 -2.49
C MET A 806 -3.35 -14.69 -2.26
N ARG A 807 -3.56 -15.95 -1.82
CA ARG A 807 -2.47 -16.92 -1.72
C ARG A 807 -2.02 -17.37 -3.11
N PHE A 808 -2.98 -17.62 -4.01
CA PHE A 808 -2.69 -17.95 -5.39
C PHE A 808 -1.92 -16.83 -6.13
N LEU A 809 -2.32 -15.55 -5.95
CA LEU A 809 -1.60 -14.43 -6.56
C LEU A 809 -0.19 -14.24 -5.98
N ALA A 810 -0.01 -14.51 -4.67
CA ALA A 810 1.31 -14.51 -4.05
C ALA A 810 2.18 -15.68 -4.58
N ASP A 811 1.61 -16.88 -4.70
CA ASP A 811 2.29 -18.04 -5.28
C ASP A 811 2.64 -17.80 -6.77
N ALA A 812 1.72 -17.25 -7.57
CA ALA A 812 1.97 -16.87 -8.96
C ALA A 812 3.04 -15.77 -9.10
N ARG A 813 3.16 -14.88 -8.09
CA ARG A 813 4.26 -13.92 -8.00
C ARG A 813 5.58 -14.61 -7.68
N ASP A 814 5.62 -15.47 -6.68
CA ASP A 814 6.82 -16.18 -6.25
C ASP A 814 7.34 -17.12 -7.35
N ARG A 815 6.41 -17.64 -8.16
CA ARG A 815 6.64 -18.42 -9.38
C ARG A 815 7.03 -17.58 -10.61
N GLY A 816 7.02 -16.25 -10.50
CA GLY A 816 7.48 -15.34 -11.54
C GLY A 816 6.51 -15.10 -12.70
N VAL A 817 5.25 -15.51 -12.60
CA VAL A 817 4.19 -15.24 -13.59
C VAL A 817 3.63 -13.82 -13.42
N LEU A 818 3.41 -13.43 -12.16
CA LEU A 818 2.96 -12.09 -11.78
C LEU A 818 4.10 -11.30 -11.14
N ARG A 819 4.01 -9.97 -11.21
CA ARG A 819 4.82 -9.04 -10.43
C ARG A 819 3.93 -8.18 -9.55
N GLN A 820 4.47 -7.71 -8.43
CA GLN A 820 3.77 -6.78 -7.56
C GLN A 820 4.26 -5.36 -7.84
N VAL A 821 3.34 -4.43 -8.10
CA VAL A 821 3.65 -3.01 -8.28
C VAL A 821 2.82 -2.24 -7.26
N GLY A 822 3.46 -1.80 -6.17
CA GLY A 822 2.78 -1.14 -5.06
C GLY A 822 1.68 -2.02 -4.44
N SER A 823 0.42 -1.57 -4.58
CA SER A 823 -0.79 -2.21 -4.03
C SER A 823 -1.54 -3.14 -5.00
N VAL A 824 -1.03 -3.30 -6.23
CA VAL A 824 -1.64 -4.12 -7.29
C VAL A 824 -0.69 -5.22 -7.78
N TYR A 825 -1.23 -6.23 -8.45
CA TYR A 825 -0.46 -7.22 -9.20
C TYR A 825 -0.50 -6.88 -10.69
N GLN A 826 0.53 -7.22 -11.45
CA GLN A 826 0.54 -7.13 -12.91
C GLN A 826 1.10 -8.44 -13.49
N PHE A 827 0.71 -8.81 -14.69
CA PHE A 827 1.44 -9.86 -15.42
C PHE A 827 2.87 -9.38 -15.69
N ARG A 828 3.84 -10.28 -15.47
CA ARG A 828 5.26 -9.94 -15.65
C ARG A 828 5.56 -9.46 -17.08
N HIS A 829 4.84 -10.01 -18.06
CA HIS A 829 5.00 -9.71 -19.47
C HIS A 829 3.63 -9.44 -20.12
N ALA A 830 3.52 -8.32 -20.85
CA ALA A 830 2.29 -7.96 -21.57
C ALA A 830 1.89 -9.02 -22.60
N ARG A 831 2.86 -9.57 -23.35
CA ARG A 831 2.61 -10.68 -24.30
C ARG A 831 2.04 -11.93 -23.65
N LEU A 832 2.43 -12.23 -22.40
CA LEU A 832 1.86 -13.35 -21.66
C LEU A 832 0.40 -13.09 -21.28
N GLN A 833 0.08 -11.87 -20.86
CA GLN A 833 -1.30 -11.47 -20.61
C GLN A 833 -2.14 -11.56 -21.90
N GLU A 834 -1.66 -11.02 -23.01
CA GLU A 834 -2.34 -11.05 -24.31
C GLU A 834 -2.59 -12.50 -24.76
N HIS A 835 -1.60 -13.38 -24.65
CA HIS A 835 -1.74 -14.80 -24.98
C HIS A 835 -2.75 -15.52 -24.07
N LEU A 836 -2.68 -15.29 -22.75
CA LEU A 836 -3.59 -15.92 -21.78
C LEU A 836 -5.03 -15.39 -21.87
N ALA A 837 -5.22 -14.15 -22.33
CA ALA A 837 -6.54 -13.57 -22.56
C ALA A 837 -7.27 -14.25 -23.74
N GLY A 838 -6.51 -14.81 -24.68
CA GLY A 838 -7.00 -15.40 -25.93
C GLY A 838 -7.47 -14.32 -26.94
N PRO A 839 -7.74 -14.70 -28.20
CA PRO A 839 -8.35 -13.78 -29.16
C PRO A 839 -9.74 -13.35 -28.66
N PRO A 840 -10.12 -12.07 -28.85
CA PRO A 840 -11.37 -11.53 -28.33
C PRO A 840 -12.56 -12.37 -28.83
N PRO A 841 -13.48 -12.79 -27.95
CA PRO A 841 -14.64 -13.57 -28.38
C PRO A 841 -15.55 -12.69 -29.23
N GLY A 842 -15.50 -12.87 -30.56
CA GLY A 842 -16.51 -12.36 -31.49
C GLY A 842 -16.09 -11.29 -32.51
N GLY A 843 -14.81 -11.10 -32.81
CA GLY A 843 -14.40 -10.34 -34.01
C GLY A 843 -14.30 -11.27 -35.23
N PRO A 844 -15.00 -11.01 -36.36
CA PRO A 844 -14.75 -11.79 -37.58
C PRO A 844 -13.27 -11.62 -37.96
N GLY A 845 -12.61 -12.74 -38.26
CA GLY A 845 -11.16 -12.78 -38.52
C GLY A 845 -10.70 -11.78 -39.58
N PRO A 846 -9.41 -11.41 -39.59
CA PRO A 846 -8.87 -10.48 -40.57
C PRO A 846 -9.19 -11.03 -41.97
N ARG A 847 -10.06 -10.32 -42.70
CA ARG A 847 -10.28 -10.60 -44.12
C ARG A 847 -8.94 -10.41 -44.82
N GLU A 848 -8.48 -11.46 -45.49
CA GLU A 848 -7.42 -11.36 -46.49
C GLU A 848 -7.72 -10.18 -47.42
N PRO A 849 -6.72 -9.36 -47.77
CA PRO A 849 -6.91 -8.31 -48.76
C PRO A 849 -7.12 -8.99 -50.11
N ALA A 850 -8.38 -9.07 -50.55
CA ALA A 850 -8.71 -9.38 -51.93
C ALA A 850 -8.12 -8.27 -52.79
N GLY A 851 -7.10 -8.62 -53.59
CA GLY A 851 -6.65 -7.80 -54.70
C GLY A 851 -7.78 -7.66 -55.71
N ASP A 852 -8.11 -6.43 -56.07
CA ASP A 852 -8.24 -5.99 -57.46
C ASP A 852 -8.76 -4.55 -57.55
N GLY A 853 -8.21 -3.80 -58.50
CA GLY A 853 -8.95 -2.75 -59.19
C GLY A 853 -8.65 -1.30 -58.79
N VAL A 854 -7.53 -0.79 -59.26
CA VAL A 854 -7.32 0.66 -59.46
C VAL A 854 -8.39 1.23 -60.38
N ARG A 855 -9.16 2.23 -59.93
CA ARG A 855 -9.66 3.33 -60.77
C ARG A 855 -9.70 4.65 -59.98
N PRO A 856 -9.18 5.76 -60.54
CA PRO A 856 -9.15 7.04 -59.86
C PRO A 856 -10.48 7.79 -60.09
N LEU A 857 -10.97 8.49 -59.07
CA LEU A 857 -12.01 9.50 -59.26
C LEU A 857 -11.47 10.87 -58.86
N SER A 858 -11.33 11.68 -59.90
CA SER A 858 -10.99 13.08 -59.95
C SER A 858 -12.03 13.96 -59.27
N ALA A 859 -11.58 15.13 -58.83
CA ALA A 859 -12.36 16.24 -58.31
C ALA A 859 -13.40 16.79 -59.30
N GLU A 860 -14.55 17.25 -58.80
CA GLU A 860 -14.99 18.66 -58.89
C GLU A 860 -16.36 18.92 -58.21
N VAL A 861 -16.36 19.93 -57.33
CA VAL A 861 -17.32 21.05 -57.17
C VAL A 861 -18.82 20.75 -57.04
N LEU A 862 -19.39 21.10 -55.88
CA LEU A 862 -20.58 21.96 -55.76
C LEU A 862 -20.58 22.71 -54.41
N THR A 863 -20.89 23.99 -54.48
CA THR A 863 -20.71 25.05 -53.48
C THR A 863 -21.77 25.07 -52.36
N PRO A 864 -21.51 25.77 -51.23
CA PRO A 864 -22.43 25.89 -50.10
C PRO A 864 -23.29 27.16 -50.16
N SER A 865 -24.60 27.03 -49.91
CA SER A 865 -25.47 28.18 -49.61
C SER A 865 -26.38 27.87 -48.42
N GLY A 866 -26.40 28.77 -47.43
CA GLY A 866 -27.51 28.88 -46.47
C GLY A 866 -27.13 28.83 -44.99
N ARG A 867 -26.58 29.94 -44.47
CA ARG A 867 -26.38 30.20 -43.03
C ARG A 867 -27.70 30.39 -42.27
N ARG A 868 -27.75 29.94 -41.00
CA ARG A 868 -28.04 30.78 -39.81
C ARG A 868 -27.62 30.05 -38.51
N PRO A 869 -26.73 30.63 -37.68
CA PRO A 869 -26.36 30.08 -36.37
C PRO A 869 -27.08 30.80 -35.20
N LEU A 870 -27.44 30.05 -34.15
CA LEU A 870 -27.96 30.56 -32.88
C LEU A 870 -26.84 30.69 -31.83
N ARG A 871 -27.05 31.67 -30.94
CA ARG A 871 -26.08 32.42 -30.12
C ARG A 871 -25.63 31.69 -28.86
N PHE A 872 -24.35 31.84 -28.51
CA PHE A 872 -23.82 31.72 -27.14
C PHE A 872 -23.53 33.13 -26.58
N ARG A 873 -24.16 33.50 -25.46
CA ARG A 873 -23.85 34.73 -24.69
C ARG A 873 -22.71 34.45 -23.71
N ARG A 874 -21.59 35.17 -23.84
CA ARG A 874 -20.55 35.35 -22.82
C ARG A 874 -20.84 36.61 -22.00
N TRP A 875 -20.64 36.52 -20.69
CA TRP A 875 -20.61 37.66 -19.75
C TRP A 875 -19.23 38.35 -19.79
N PRO A 876 -19.15 39.69 -19.64
CA PRO A 876 -17.88 40.44 -19.68
C PRO A 876 -17.27 40.69 -18.30
N CYS A 877 -15.93 40.67 -18.23
CA CYS A 877 -15.12 41.30 -17.18
C CYS A 877 -15.04 42.83 -17.41
N PRO A 878 -15.03 43.66 -16.35
CA PRO A 878 -14.71 45.08 -16.47
C PRO A 878 -13.25 45.38 -16.11
N SER A 879 -12.57 46.15 -16.96
CA SER A 879 -11.33 46.87 -16.66
C SER A 879 -11.67 48.36 -16.46
N GLY A 880 -11.18 48.96 -15.38
CA GLY A 880 -11.51 50.34 -15.00
C GLY A 880 -10.73 51.44 -15.74
N SER A 881 -11.17 52.69 -15.57
CA SER A 881 -10.35 53.80 -15.06
C SER A 881 -11.15 55.10 -14.93
N ARG A 882 -10.70 55.92 -13.96
CA ARG A 882 -10.80 57.40 -13.80
C ARG A 882 -11.89 58.03 -12.90
N THR A 883 -11.38 58.49 -11.75
CA THR A 883 -11.42 59.85 -11.16
C THR A 883 -12.73 60.49 -10.70
N GLY A 884 -12.67 61.05 -9.47
CA GLY A 884 -13.50 62.17 -8.99
C GLY A 884 -14.31 61.81 -7.74
N THR A 885 -13.73 61.96 -6.54
CA THR A 885 -13.90 63.11 -5.61
C THR A 885 -15.20 63.12 -4.80
N THR A 886 -14.98 63.25 -3.48
CA THR A 886 -15.81 63.90 -2.44
C THR A 886 -17.07 63.19 -1.89
N SER A 887 -16.90 62.68 -0.66
CA SER A 887 -17.85 62.67 0.48
C SER A 887 -18.44 64.08 0.77
N PRO A 888 -19.38 64.33 1.71
CA PRO A 888 -20.01 63.43 2.71
C PRO A 888 -21.53 63.63 2.93
N GLY A 889 -22.11 62.80 3.80
CA GLY A 889 -23.16 63.28 4.72
C GLY A 889 -24.29 62.30 5.05
N SER A 890 -24.39 62.06 6.37
CA SER A 890 -25.48 61.47 7.18
C SER A 890 -25.66 59.95 7.16
#